data_AF-A0A2M8HGK2-F1
#
_entry.id   AF-A0A2M8HGK2-F1
#
_cell.length_a   1.000
_cell.length_b   1.000
_cell.length_c   1.000
_cell.angle_alpha   90.00
_cell.angle_beta   90.00
_cell.angle_gamma   90.00
#
_symmetry.space_group_name_H-M   'P 1'
#
loop_
_entity.id
_entity.type
_entity.pdbx_description
1 polymer ?
#
loop_
_entity_poly.entity_id
_entity_poly.type
_entity_poly.pdbx_seq_one_letter_code
_entity_poly.pdbx_strand_id
1 'polypeptide(L)'
;MKNNIFELTDFGFLGQDILNPYFYLIFFAGLVISIRLGFPQFRFFFLGLKILTGNMDEKGSKGQIVHSQSFFAGVGSSLLLGSFLGTALALMIGGIGALFWIWIAAIFIMPVRFVSSTLSIRFRQKLPSGRYLSGPVYFIEKALKAKWLSLSFGIGSLFTILLFGATYPMVAITYIAQKGLLIKGMAFPILVSVILVFIVLGGIRRVGKTAGYLAISGIVLFILSYFLLFYGKNSGLGFFSAVFSEAFRIESLTAGGIFILMKSMASSTGLFFLSTETGIGKSAGVSGSVRTDYPAKHGLVSMLSTFFEAFLVSPLFAYILFSNGAIGMEDQLVFYSGLLSNPLTIGSLCLYISLVAFGILSLTGWFYTGEQNSYYILGDRLSNVYRILFVITILSTAFLIDKFGGLMLPYLFNYSFTLAVITSVPLLVSLILLSKTARVELKKFISESGMKYEIIQDFYLVLLSILPKNLISKIFGIISMLRLPRFLMIPILKAFAKTYKVNLDEAELEIQEYNSLNQFFTRALRAEARIIDSAANALVSPVDARISAFGDIKEKSVIQAKGIDYSVSELIGVERYAKDFINGKFITFYLSPQDYHRIHSPFYGKVLGYYYEPGKLFPVNELAVLNIQSLFPKNERLITFLQTEYGKVAVVKVGASNVGKIRVTYDNKIVTNSWIRFSKEHEYKDISILIDKGAELGRFEMGSTVILIFEKDTMDLSPKLTLNEKTQYGNEIGFFRKKLINLPKN
;
A
#
# COMPACT_ATOMS: atom_id res chain seq x y z
N MET A 1 -14.50 -39.91 -32.33
CA MET A 1 -13.66 -40.28 -31.18
C MET A 1 -13.82 -39.19 -30.14
N LYS A 2 -14.43 -39.51 -28.99
CA LYS A 2 -14.82 -38.55 -27.95
C LYS A 2 -13.59 -37.91 -27.29
N ASN A 3 -13.68 -36.60 -27.08
CA ASN A 3 -12.68 -35.76 -26.40
C ASN A 3 -12.65 -36.08 -24.90
N ASN A 4 -11.85 -37.06 -24.47
CA ASN A 4 -11.53 -37.31 -23.06
C ASN A 4 -10.18 -36.67 -22.73
N ILE A 5 -10.12 -35.33 -22.66
CA ILE A 5 -8.85 -34.64 -22.33
C ILE A 5 -8.78 -34.31 -20.83
N PHE A 6 -9.92 -34.28 -20.13
CA PHE A 6 -9.94 -34.16 -18.67
C PHE A 6 -11.32 -34.62 -18.14
N GLU A 7 -11.45 -35.86 -17.68
CA GLU A 7 -12.49 -36.14 -16.67
C GLU A 7 -11.85 -36.00 -15.28
N LEU A 8 -12.60 -35.45 -14.30
CA LEU A 8 -12.10 -35.35 -12.91
C LEU A 8 -11.80 -36.73 -12.30
N THR A 9 -12.38 -37.80 -12.87
CA THR A 9 -12.14 -39.21 -12.58
C THR A 9 -10.78 -39.72 -13.06
N ASP A 10 -10.15 -39.08 -14.06
CA ASP A 10 -8.79 -39.44 -14.54
C ASP A 10 -7.67 -38.92 -13.63
N PHE A 11 -8.00 -38.06 -12.67
CA PHE A 11 -7.12 -37.61 -11.59
C PHE A 11 -7.09 -38.62 -10.42
N GLY A 12 -6.91 -39.92 -10.71
CA GLY A 12 -7.13 -41.00 -9.74
C GLY A 12 -6.41 -40.91 -8.37
N PHE A 13 -5.36 -40.09 -8.24
CA PHE A 13 -4.66 -39.83 -6.96
C PHE A 13 -4.87 -38.39 -6.43
N LEU A 14 -5.29 -37.47 -7.29
CA LEU A 14 -5.72 -36.11 -6.98
C LEU A 14 -7.23 -36.06 -6.64
N GLY A 15 -7.73 -37.09 -5.95
CA GLY A 15 -9.04 -37.02 -5.34
C GLY A 15 -9.13 -35.84 -4.36
N GLN A 16 -10.35 -35.41 -4.07
CA GLN A 16 -10.62 -34.43 -3.00
C GLN A 16 -9.94 -34.79 -1.66
N ASP A 17 -9.53 -36.04 -1.49
CA ASP A 17 -8.96 -36.61 -0.28
C ASP A 17 -7.53 -36.13 0.03
N ILE A 18 -6.75 -35.65 -0.94
CA ILE A 18 -5.39 -35.11 -0.70
C ILE A 18 -5.35 -33.58 -0.76
N LEU A 19 -6.15 -32.97 -1.65
CA LEU A 19 -6.17 -31.52 -1.83
C LEU A 19 -6.75 -30.78 -0.62
N ASN A 20 -7.79 -31.31 0.00
CA ASN A 20 -8.39 -30.70 1.19
C ASN A 20 -7.42 -30.69 2.39
N PRO A 21 -6.76 -31.81 2.76
CA PRO A 21 -5.72 -31.79 3.77
C PRO A 21 -4.58 -30.81 3.47
N TYR A 22 -4.14 -30.71 2.21
CA TYR A 22 -3.14 -29.72 1.82
C TYR A 22 -3.63 -28.29 2.08
N PHE A 23 -4.84 -27.95 1.63
CA PHE A 23 -5.42 -26.63 1.84
C PHE A 23 -5.54 -26.29 3.33
N TYR A 24 -6.06 -27.23 4.13
CA TYR A 24 -6.18 -27.04 5.57
C TYR A 24 -4.82 -26.84 6.23
N LEU A 25 -3.79 -27.59 5.81
CA LEU A 25 -2.44 -27.45 6.34
C LEU A 25 -1.83 -26.09 5.99
N ILE A 26 -1.91 -25.63 4.73
CA ILE A 26 -1.32 -24.35 4.32
C ILE A 26 -2.08 -23.17 4.92
N PHE A 27 -3.41 -23.25 4.99
CA PHE A 27 -4.23 -22.23 5.62
C PHE A 27 -3.95 -22.15 7.12
N PHE A 28 -3.90 -23.30 7.81
CA PHE A 28 -3.53 -23.38 9.23
C PHE A 28 -2.11 -22.82 9.47
N ALA A 29 -1.14 -23.21 8.65
CA ALA A 29 0.22 -22.67 8.72
C ALA A 29 0.22 -21.15 8.58
N GLY A 30 -0.48 -20.64 7.57
CA GLY A 30 -0.63 -19.21 7.33
C GLY A 30 -1.27 -18.47 8.50
N LEU A 31 -2.37 -18.98 9.04
CA LEU A 31 -3.08 -18.39 10.17
C LEU A 31 -2.21 -18.36 11.42
N VAL A 32 -1.57 -19.48 11.79
CA VAL A 32 -0.68 -19.56 12.95
C VAL A 32 0.51 -18.60 12.79
N ILE A 33 1.13 -18.56 11.61
CA ILE A 33 2.26 -17.67 11.34
C ILE A 33 1.81 -16.20 11.38
N SER A 34 0.65 -15.88 10.80
CA SER A 34 0.06 -14.53 10.83
C SER A 34 -0.11 -14.04 12.26
N ILE A 35 -0.72 -14.85 13.14
CA ILE A 35 -0.92 -14.51 14.55
C ILE A 35 0.43 -14.35 15.26
N ARG A 36 1.36 -15.29 15.07
CA ARG A 36 2.67 -15.26 15.75
C ARG A 36 3.52 -14.05 15.36
N LEU A 37 3.42 -13.59 14.12
CA LEU A 37 4.12 -12.41 13.62
C LEU A 37 3.36 -11.10 13.92
N GLY A 38 2.11 -11.19 14.37
CA GLY A 38 1.25 -10.04 14.64
C GLY A 38 0.77 -9.37 13.36
N PHE A 39 0.25 -10.16 12.42
CA PHE A 39 -0.33 -9.78 11.14
C PHE A 39 0.57 -8.87 10.26
N PRO A 40 1.74 -9.36 9.84
CA PRO A 40 2.68 -8.58 9.03
C PRO A 40 2.09 -8.16 7.67
N GLN A 41 1.15 -8.94 7.12
CA GLN A 41 0.45 -8.66 5.86
C GLN A 41 -0.35 -7.36 5.86
N PHE A 42 -0.80 -6.87 7.02
CA PHE A 42 -1.48 -5.57 7.12
C PHE A 42 -0.52 -4.47 7.55
N ARG A 43 0.39 -4.77 8.48
CA ARG A 43 1.28 -3.77 9.10
C ARG A 43 2.44 -3.33 8.22
N PHE A 44 2.94 -4.22 7.38
CA PHE A 44 4.17 -3.99 6.62
C PHE A 44 3.98 -4.18 5.11
N PHE A 45 2.73 -4.13 4.63
CA PHE A 45 2.39 -4.28 3.21
C PHE A 45 3.09 -3.23 2.34
N PHE A 46 2.85 -1.94 2.65
CA PHE A 46 3.44 -0.82 1.91
C PHE A 46 4.97 -0.77 2.06
N LEU A 47 5.49 -1.17 3.22
CA LEU A 47 6.93 -1.30 3.40
C LEU A 47 7.52 -2.37 2.47
N GLY A 48 6.85 -3.52 2.31
CA GLY A 48 7.23 -4.53 1.34
C GLY A 48 7.28 -3.97 -0.10
N LEU A 49 6.30 -3.13 -0.47
CA LEU A 49 6.26 -2.49 -1.79
C LEU A 49 7.43 -1.50 -1.97
N LYS A 50 7.70 -0.67 -0.96
CA LYS A 50 8.82 0.29 -0.95
C LYS A 50 10.18 -0.41 -1.08
N ILE A 51 10.34 -1.58 -0.46
CA ILE A 51 11.56 -2.39 -0.60
C ILE A 51 11.62 -3.01 -2.01
N LEU A 52 10.49 -3.48 -2.56
CA LEU A 52 10.44 -4.06 -3.91
C LEU A 52 10.85 -3.05 -5.00
N THR A 53 10.51 -1.76 -4.85
CA THR A 53 10.89 -0.72 -5.82
C THR A 53 12.37 -0.32 -5.74
N GLY A 54 13.12 -0.82 -4.75
CA GLY A 54 14.54 -0.54 -4.56
C GLY A 54 14.83 0.74 -3.77
N ASN A 55 13.82 1.39 -3.18
CA ASN A 55 14.01 2.62 -2.41
C ASN A 55 14.80 2.41 -1.11
N MET A 56 15.02 1.16 -0.71
CA MET A 56 15.70 0.77 0.54
C MET A 56 16.89 -0.17 0.30
N ASP A 57 17.42 -0.17 -0.93
CA ASP A 57 18.58 -0.98 -1.31
C ASP A 57 19.89 -0.30 -0.85
N GLU A 58 20.58 -0.92 0.12
CA GLU A 58 21.87 -0.40 0.58
C GLU A 58 23.04 -0.89 -0.30
N LYS A 59 23.84 0.09 -0.76
CA LYS A 59 25.08 -0.16 -1.52
C LYS A 59 26.18 -0.63 -0.58
N GLY A 60 26.15 -1.91 -0.21
CA GLY A 60 27.17 -2.52 0.66
C GLY A 60 26.73 -3.84 1.31
N SER A 61 25.44 -4.16 1.28
CA SER A 61 24.93 -5.36 1.92
C SER A 61 25.41 -6.65 1.23
N LYS A 62 25.32 -7.78 1.95
CA LYS A 62 25.75 -9.09 1.46
C LYS A 62 24.71 -9.68 0.51
N GLY A 63 25.13 -10.07 -0.69
CA GLY A 63 24.32 -10.80 -1.68
C GLY A 63 24.78 -10.52 -3.11
N GLN A 64 24.06 -11.04 -4.10
CA GLN A 64 24.43 -10.97 -5.52
C GLN A 64 23.37 -10.34 -6.43
N ILE A 65 22.10 -10.31 -6.00
CA ILE A 65 20.97 -9.77 -6.77
C ILE A 65 20.11 -8.85 -5.89
N VAL A 66 19.39 -7.90 -6.50
CA VAL A 66 18.49 -6.98 -5.77
C VAL A 66 17.14 -7.64 -5.45
N HIS A 67 16.33 -6.99 -4.60
CA HIS A 67 15.05 -7.52 -4.13
C HIS A 67 14.09 -7.87 -5.27
N SER A 68 13.91 -6.97 -6.25
CA SER A 68 13.02 -7.18 -7.40
C SER A 68 13.45 -8.32 -8.30
N GLN A 69 14.76 -8.43 -8.58
CA GLN A 69 15.33 -9.52 -9.38
C GLN A 69 15.07 -10.88 -8.73
N SER A 70 15.28 -10.98 -7.41
CA SER A 70 15.00 -12.23 -6.70
C SER A 70 13.51 -12.53 -6.58
N PHE A 71 12.68 -11.49 -6.41
CA PHE A 71 11.23 -11.63 -6.38
C PHE A 71 10.73 -12.24 -7.69
N PHE A 72 11.06 -11.64 -8.84
CA PHE A 72 10.61 -12.14 -10.13
C PHE A 72 11.21 -13.49 -10.50
N ALA A 73 12.47 -13.77 -10.15
CA ALA A 73 13.08 -15.09 -10.36
C ALA A 73 12.40 -16.18 -9.50
N GLY A 74 11.94 -15.83 -8.29
CA GLY A 74 11.25 -16.75 -7.40
C GLY A 74 9.78 -17.02 -7.77
N VAL A 75 9.11 -16.04 -8.39
CA VAL A 75 7.65 -16.03 -8.65
C VAL A 75 7.35 -16.23 -10.16
N GLY A 76 8.37 -16.51 -10.97
CA GLY A 76 8.28 -16.54 -12.43
C GLY A 76 7.20 -17.49 -13.02
N SER A 77 6.95 -18.66 -12.43
CA SER A 77 5.80 -19.49 -12.83
C SER A 77 4.52 -19.03 -12.19
N SER A 78 4.55 -18.74 -10.89
CA SER A 78 3.34 -18.59 -10.11
C SER A 78 2.56 -17.32 -10.46
N LEU A 79 3.25 -16.24 -10.86
CA LEU A 79 2.62 -14.95 -11.11
C LEU A 79 1.61 -14.99 -12.26
N LEU A 80 2.01 -15.42 -13.46
CA LEU A 80 1.10 -15.49 -14.62
C LEU A 80 0.65 -16.92 -14.91
N LEU A 81 1.54 -17.85 -15.22
CA LEU A 81 1.16 -19.22 -15.63
C LEU A 81 0.45 -20.01 -14.53
N GLY A 82 0.96 -19.95 -13.31
CA GLY A 82 0.40 -20.62 -12.15
C GLY A 82 -0.92 -20.00 -11.71
N SER A 83 -1.02 -18.67 -11.73
CA SER A 83 -2.28 -17.97 -11.44
C SER A 83 -3.33 -18.19 -12.53
N PHE A 84 -2.93 -18.23 -13.81
CA PHE A 84 -3.79 -18.57 -14.95
C PHE A 84 -4.42 -19.95 -14.77
N LEU A 85 -3.59 -20.98 -14.65
CA LEU A 85 -4.05 -22.35 -14.47
C LEU A 85 -4.78 -22.52 -13.14
N GLY A 86 -4.21 -22.02 -12.05
CA GLY A 86 -4.78 -22.16 -10.71
C GLY A 86 -6.17 -21.55 -10.62
N THR A 87 -6.38 -20.40 -11.28
CA THR A 87 -7.70 -19.77 -11.37
C THR A 87 -8.63 -20.65 -12.19
N ALA A 88 -8.24 -21.04 -13.41
CA ALA A 88 -9.03 -21.92 -14.27
C ALA A 88 -9.52 -23.17 -13.54
N LEU A 89 -8.59 -23.91 -12.94
CA LEU A 89 -8.86 -25.14 -12.20
C LEU A 89 -9.70 -24.90 -10.93
N ALA A 90 -9.48 -23.79 -10.21
CA ALA A 90 -10.30 -23.45 -9.06
C ALA A 90 -11.76 -23.19 -9.45
N LEU A 91 -11.99 -22.46 -10.55
CA LEU A 91 -13.33 -22.20 -11.06
C LEU A 91 -14.03 -23.46 -11.59
N MET A 92 -13.29 -24.40 -12.17
CA MET A 92 -13.87 -25.68 -12.62
C MET A 92 -14.49 -26.47 -11.46
N ILE A 93 -13.92 -26.38 -10.26
CA ILE A 93 -14.37 -27.12 -9.06
C ILE A 93 -15.37 -26.30 -8.25
N GLY A 94 -15.04 -25.04 -7.96
CA GLY A 94 -15.78 -24.19 -7.02
C GLY A 94 -16.59 -23.07 -7.67
N GLY A 95 -16.70 -23.01 -9.00
CA GLY A 95 -17.37 -21.92 -9.70
C GLY A 95 -16.70 -20.56 -9.48
N ILE A 96 -17.42 -19.48 -9.81
CA ILE A 96 -16.89 -18.11 -9.65
C ILE A 96 -16.71 -17.72 -8.18
N GLY A 97 -17.48 -18.35 -7.28
CA GLY A 97 -17.41 -18.16 -5.84
C GLY A 97 -16.08 -18.58 -5.21
N ALA A 98 -15.32 -19.47 -5.86
CA ALA A 98 -13.98 -19.87 -5.42
C ALA A 98 -13.02 -18.66 -5.30
N LEU A 99 -13.20 -17.63 -6.12
CA LEU A 99 -12.35 -16.43 -6.11
C LEU A 99 -12.41 -15.70 -4.76
N PHE A 100 -13.59 -15.63 -4.14
CA PHE A 100 -13.74 -15.02 -2.82
C PHE A 100 -12.92 -15.77 -1.76
N TRP A 101 -12.97 -17.10 -1.76
CA TRP A 101 -12.24 -17.94 -0.81
C TRP A 101 -10.72 -17.89 -1.06
N ILE A 102 -10.29 -17.77 -2.31
CA ILE A 102 -8.89 -17.50 -2.67
C ILE A 102 -8.41 -16.19 -2.04
N TRP A 103 -9.19 -15.10 -2.10
CA TRP A 103 -8.83 -13.83 -1.47
C TRP A 103 -8.68 -13.93 0.04
N ILE A 104 -9.66 -14.55 0.71
CA ILE A 104 -9.62 -14.73 2.17
C ILE A 104 -8.41 -15.59 2.57
N ALA A 105 -8.19 -16.72 1.90
CA ALA A 105 -7.07 -17.59 2.19
C ALA A 105 -5.72 -16.93 1.90
N ALA A 106 -5.60 -16.14 0.83
CA ALA A 106 -4.36 -15.45 0.45
C ALA A 106 -3.87 -14.50 1.54
N ILE A 107 -4.78 -13.77 2.20
CA ILE A 107 -4.46 -12.87 3.32
C ILE A 107 -3.71 -13.60 4.43
N PHE A 108 -4.14 -14.82 4.76
CA PHE A 108 -3.52 -15.62 5.82
C PHE A 108 -2.30 -16.41 5.35
N ILE A 109 -2.24 -16.80 4.08
CA ILE A 109 -1.13 -17.59 3.52
C ILE A 109 0.09 -16.71 3.18
N MET A 110 -0.10 -15.42 2.90
CA MET A 110 0.96 -14.44 2.64
C MET A 110 2.21 -14.61 3.55
N PRO A 111 2.07 -14.66 4.88
CA PRO A 111 3.22 -14.79 5.78
C PRO A 111 4.01 -16.11 5.66
N VAL A 112 3.47 -17.15 5.03
CA VAL A 112 4.21 -18.40 4.75
C VAL A 112 5.45 -18.09 3.89
N ARG A 113 5.28 -17.28 2.83
CA ARG A 113 6.39 -16.84 1.97
C ARG A 113 7.34 -15.89 2.71
N PHE A 114 6.81 -15.03 3.59
CA PHE A 114 7.63 -14.18 4.47
C PHE A 114 8.61 -15.01 5.31
N VAL A 115 8.11 -16.01 6.04
CA VAL A 115 8.94 -16.84 6.92
C VAL A 115 9.96 -17.62 6.10
N SER A 116 9.52 -18.25 5.00
CA SER A 116 10.38 -19.07 4.15
C SER A 116 11.57 -18.27 3.57
N SER A 117 11.32 -17.09 3.00
CA SER A 117 12.40 -16.24 2.44
C SER A 117 13.29 -15.63 3.52
N THR A 118 12.73 -15.24 4.67
CA THR A 118 13.50 -14.72 5.81
C THR A 118 14.48 -15.77 6.34
N LEU A 119 14.01 -17.01 6.56
CA LEU A 119 14.84 -18.11 7.03
C LEU A 119 15.92 -18.48 6.01
N SER A 120 15.57 -18.46 4.71
CA SER A 120 16.53 -18.73 3.65
C SER A 120 17.73 -17.79 3.67
N ILE A 121 17.50 -16.48 3.88
CA ILE A 121 18.59 -15.50 3.99
C ILE A 121 19.33 -15.63 5.32
N ARG A 122 18.60 -15.91 6.41
CA ARG A 122 19.22 -16.05 7.74
C ARG A 122 20.21 -17.22 7.80
N PHE A 123 19.87 -18.35 7.20
CA PHE A 123 20.65 -19.59 7.28
C PHE A 123 21.52 -19.87 6.04
N ARG A 124 21.59 -18.92 5.10
CA ARG A 124 22.42 -19.06 3.89
C ARG A 124 23.90 -19.27 4.21
N GLN A 125 24.58 -20.03 3.37
CA GLN A 125 26.03 -20.28 3.47
C GLN A 125 26.75 -19.60 2.31
N LYS A 126 27.98 -19.15 2.54
CA LYS A 126 28.82 -18.59 1.48
C LYS A 126 29.93 -19.59 1.17
N LEU A 127 30.04 -20.01 -0.11
CA LEU A 127 31.18 -20.79 -0.57
C LEU A 127 32.44 -19.92 -0.71
N PRO A 128 33.64 -20.54 -0.77
CA PRO A 128 34.87 -19.88 -1.20
C PRO A 128 34.74 -19.19 -2.57
N SER A 129 33.95 -19.76 -3.49
CA SER A 129 33.64 -19.16 -4.79
C SER A 129 32.81 -17.87 -4.72
N GLY A 130 32.34 -17.49 -3.54
CA GLY A 130 31.49 -16.32 -3.32
C GLY A 130 29.99 -16.54 -3.59
N ARG A 131 29.60 -17.73 -4.05
CA ARG A 131 28.20 -18.16 -4.22
C ARG A 131 27.51 -18.33 -2.86
N TYR A 132 26.24 -17.95 -2.79
CA TYR A 132 25.39 -18.23 -1.63
C TYR A 132 24.59 -19.52 -1.85
N LEU A 133 24.60 -20.40 -0.85
CA LEU A 133 23.73 -21.55 -0.77
C LEU A 133 22.57 -21.28 0.17
N SER A 134 21.38 -21.63 -0.27
CA SER A 134 20.16 -21.27 0.44
C SER A 134 18.96 -22.10 -0.02
N GLY A 135 17.88 -22.04 0.73
CA GLY A 135 16.67 -22.83 0.50
C GLY A 135 16.28 -23.64 1.73
N PRO A 136 15.18 -24.40 1.63
CA PRO A 136 14.61 -25.07 2.80
C PRO A 136 15.51 -26.13 3.43
N VAL A 137 16.27 -26.87 2.62
CA VAL A 137 17.25 -27.84 3.13
C VAL A 137 18.21 -27.22 4.16
N TYR A 138 18.70 -26.00 3.92
CA TYR A 138 19.66 -25.36 4.80
C TYR A 138 19.06 -24.90 6.13
N PHE A 139 17.86 -24.32 6.12
CA PHE A 139 17.24 -23.87 7.37
C PHE A 139 16.57 -25.02 8.13
N ILE A 140 16.10 -26.08 7.47
CA ILE A 140 15.59 -27.28 8.14
C ILE A 140 16.73 -27.94 8.92
N GLU A 141 17.88 -28.17 8.28
CA GLU A 141 19.02 -28.76 8.99
C GLU A 141 19.53 -27.85 10.11
N LYS A 142 19.79 -26.56 9.82
CA LYS A 142 20.45 -25.68 10.80
C LYS A 142 19.54 -25.23 11.93
N ALA A 143 18.28 -24.94 11.63
CA ALA A 143 17.37 -24.36 12.61
C ALA A 143 16.61 -25.42 13.41
N LEU A 144 16.22 -26.54 12.78
CA LEU A 144 15.57 -27.66 13.47
C LEU A 144 16.55 -28.73 13.95
N LYS A 145 17.82 -28.68 13.54
CA LYS A 145 18.84 -29.70 13.83
C LYS A 145 18.44 -31.11 13.31
N ALA A 146 17.62 -31.16 12.26
CA ALA A 146 17.03 -32.38 11.71
C ALA A 146 17.62 -32.69 10.32
N LYS A 147 18.81 -33.29 10.28
CA LYS A 147 19.51 -33.61 9.02
C LYS A 147 18.73 -34.62 8.16
N TRP A 148 18.11 -35.62 8.78
CA TRP A 148 17.31 -36.63 8.07
C TRP A 148 16.13 -35.98 7.34
N LEU A 149 15.38 -35.10 8.01
CA LEU A 149 14.24 -34.39 7.44
C LEU A 149 14.68 -33.47 6.29
N SER A 150 15.82 -32.79 6.45
CA SER A 150 16.41 -31.98 5.40
C SER A 150 16.79 -32.80 4.17
N LEU A 151 17.42 -33.96 4.36
CA LEU A 151 17.82 -34.86 3.28
C LEU A 151 16.59 -35.44 2.56
N SER A 152 15.59 -35.90 3.31
CA SER A 152 14.32 -36.39 2.76
C SER A 152 13.58 -35.32 1.97
N PHE A 153 13.50 -34.09 2.50
CA PHE A 153 12.95 -32.95 1.78
C PHE A 153 13.76 -32.65 0.52
N GLY A 154 15.10 -32.64 0.60
CA GLY A 154 15.99 -32.41 -0.52
C GLY A 154 15.73 -33.39 -1.66
N ILE A 155 15.66 -34.69 -1.37
CA ILE A 155 15.39 -35.74 -2.37
C ILE A 155 13.99 -35.59 -2.96
N GLY A 156 12.94 -35.48 -2.13
CA GLY A 156 11.55 -35.32 -2.60
C GLY A 156 11.35 -34.05 -3.42
N SER A 157 12.03 -32.96 -3.03
CA SER A 157 12.02 -31.71 -3.78
C SER A 157 12.70 -31.85 -5.14
N LEU A 158 13.76 -32.64 -5.29
CA LEU A 158 14.38 -32.86 -6.61
C LEU A 158 13.43 -33.57 -7.58
N PHE A 159 12.69 -34.58 -7.12
CA PHE A 159 11.64 -35.21 -7.92
C PHE A 159 10.54 -34.22 -8.29
N THR A 160 10.11 -33.40 -7.34
CA THR A 160 9.13 -32.33 -7.59
C THR A 160 9.66 -31.30 -8.57
N ILE A 161 10.93 -30.93 -8.51
CA ILE A 161 11.53 -29.98 -9.43
C ILE A 161 11.58 -30.54 -10.85
N LEU A 162 11.88 -31.83 -11.03
CA LEU A 162 11.91 -32.45 -12.35
C LEU A 162 10.49 -32.64 -12.91
N LEU A 163 9.56 -33.18 -12.12
CA LEU A 163 8.22 -33.51 -12.59
C LEU A 163 7.26 -32.32 -12.57
N PHE A 164 7.24 -31.51 -11.51
CA PHE A 164 6.45 -30.29 -11.48
C PHE A 164 7.22 -29.12 -12.11
N GLY A 165 8.42 -28.82 -11.62
CA GLY A 165 9.13 -27.58 -11.99
C GLY A 165 9.65 -27.51 -13.43
N ALA A 166 10.04 -28.65 -14.03
CA ALA A 166 10.60 -28.71 -15.38
C ALA A 166 9.50 -29.02 -16.41
N THR A 167 8.73 -30.09 -16.19
CA THR A 167 7.70 -30.54 -17.13
C THR A 167 6.57 -29.52 -17.25
N TYR A 168 5.98 -29.04 -16.16
CA TYR A 168 4.77 -28.20 -16.23
C TYR A 168 4.96 -26.87 -17.01
N PRO A 169 5.99 -26.05 -16.74
CA PRO A 169 6.23 -24.83 -17.53
C PRO A 169 6.56 -25.16 -18.99
N MET A 170 7.28 -26.26 -19.22
CA MET A 170 7.65 -26.69 -20.57
C MET A 170 6.44 -27.13 -21.39
N VAL A 171 5.51 -27.85 -20.78
CA VAL A 171 4.21 -28.20 -21.37
C VAL A 171 3.48 -26.93 -21.80
N ALA A 172 3.34 -25.97 -20.88
CA ALA A 172 2.58 -24.75 -21.13
C ALA A 172 3.13 -23.95 -22.32
N ILE A 173 4.44 -23.69 -22.34
CA ILE A 173 5.04 -22.90 -23.44
C ILE A 173 5.08 -23.66 -24.77
N THR A 174 5.25 -24.98 -24.75
CA THR A 174 5.22 -25.80 -25.96
C THR A 174 3.82 -25.81 -26.57
N TYR A 175 2.79 -25.96 -25.72
CA TYR A 175 1.40 -25.91 -26.17
C TYR A 175 1.02 -24.54 -26.74
N ILE A 176 1.43 -23.45 -26.09
CA ILE A 176 1.24 -22.08 -26.61
C ILE A 176 1.98 -21.87 -27.93
N ALA A 177 3.19 -22.40 -28.07
CA ALA A 177 3.94 -22.30 -29.33
C ALA A 177 3.26 -23.07 -30.48
N GLN A 178 2.79 -24.29 -30.22
CA GLN A 178 2.12 -25.13 -31.22
C GLN A 178 0.75 -24.58 -31.64
N LYS A 179 -0.08 -24.18 -30.67
CA LYS A 179 -1.46 -23.74 -30.93
C LYS A 179 -1.56 -22.25 -31.24
N GLY A 180 -0.85 -21.42 -30.47
CA GLY A 180 -0.87 -19.96 -30.60
C GLY A 180 0.09 -19.42 -31.67
N LEU A 181 1.37 -19.77 -31.59
CA LEU A 181 2.40 -19.27 -32.52
C LEU A 181 2.53 -20.09 -33.80
N LEU A 182 1.77 -21.19 -33.92
CA LEU A 182 1.78 -22.11 -35.06
C LEU A 182 3.16 -22.73 -35.35
N ILE A 183 4.03 -22.81 -34.35
CA ILE A 183 5.36 -23.42 -34.44
C ILE A 183 5.23 -24.91 -34.08
N LYS A 184 5.34 -25.79 -35.08
CA LYS A 184 5.24 -27.24 -34.91
C LYS A 184 6.60 -27.89 -34.62
N GLY A 185 6.58 -29.05 -33.97
CA GLY A 185 7.77 -29.85 -33.72
C GLY A 185 8.66 -29.35 -32.59
N MET A 186 9.88 -29.87 -32.56
CA MET A 186 10.86 -29.66 -31.47
C MET A 186 11.68 -28.36 -31.56
N ALA A 187 11.53 -27.58 -32.64
CA ALA A 187 12.34 -26.39 -32.87
C ALA A 187 12.23 -25.36 -31.72
N PHE A 188 11.00 -25.06 -31.29
CA PHE A 188 10.75 -24.13 -30.18
C PHE A 188 11.25 -24.66 -28.84
N PRO A 189 10.95 -25.91 -28.43
CA PRO A 189 11.54 -26.53 -27.23
C PRO A 189 13.06 -26.50 -27.17
N ILE A 190 13.74 -26.79 -28.29
CA ILE A 190 15.20 -26.77 -28.39
C ILE A 190 15.72 -25.35 -28.19
N LEU A 191 15.11 -24.36 -28.87
CA LEU A 191 15.48 -22.96 -28.72
C LEU A 191 15.35 -22.48 -27.27
N VAL A 192 14.23 -22.78 -26.60
CA VAL A 192 14.02 -22.44 -25.19
C VAL A 192 15.07 -23.11 -24.29
N SER A 193 15.42 -24.37 -24.56
CA SER A 193 16.44 -25.09 -23.80
C SER A 193 17.83 -24.46 -23.95
N VAL A 194 18.19 -24.02 -25.16
CA VAL A 194 19.45 -23.29 -25.42
C VAL A 194 19.47 -21.96 -24.67
N ILE A 195 18.37 -21.20 -24.72
CA ILE A 195 18.21 -19.93 -23.99
C ILE A 195 18.35 -20.16 -22.48
N LEU A 196 17.70 -21.19 -21.94
CA LEU A 196 17.78 -21.56 -20.53
C LEU A 196 19.23 -21.85 -20.12
N VAL A 197 19.93 -22.70 -20.88
CA VAL A 197 21.34 -23.03 -20.61
C VAL A 197 22.19 -21.77 -20.61
N PHE A 198 22.01 -20.87 -21.58
CA PHE A 198 22.73 -19.61 -21.63
C PHE A 198 22.45 -18.72 -20.40
N ILE A 199 21.20 -18.62 -19.96
CA ILE A 199 20.83 -17.83 -18.77
C ILE A 199 21.50 -18.41 -17.52
N VAL A 200 21.41 -19.72 -17.34
CA VAL A 200 21.88 -20.44 -16.17
C VAL A 200 23.41 -20.46 -16.07
N LEU A 201 24.12 -20.63 -17.18
CA LEU A 201 25.60 -20.65 -17.20
C LEU A 201 26.19 -19.32 -16.69
N GLY A 202 25.46 -18.22 -16.81
CA GLY A 202 25.85 -16.92 -16.23
C GLY A 202 25.69 -16.82 -14.71
N GLY A 203 25.24 -17.89 -14.05
CA GLY A 203 24.97 -17.94 -12.62
C GLY A 203 23.81 -17.05 -12.18
N ILE A 204 23.62 -16.94 -10.86
CA ILE A 204 22.47 -16.24 -10.27
C ILE A 204 22.39 -14.75 -10.63
N ARG A 205 23.53 -14.11 -10.95
CA ARG A 205 23.53 -12.71 -11.43
C ARG A 205 22.82 -12.56 -12.78
N ARG A 206 23.05 -13.49 -13.71
CA ARG A 206 22.38 -13.48 -15.02
C ARG A 206 20.91 -13.88 -14.87
N VAL A 207 20.62 -14.92 -14.09
CA VAL A 207 19.25 -15.32 -13.74
C VAL A 207 18.46 -14.13 -13.18
N GLY A 208 19.01 -13.42 -12.19
CA GLY A 208 18.35 -12.27 -11.59
C GLY A 208 18.13 -11.10 -12.56
N LYS A 209 19.14 -10.73 -13.36
CA LYS A 209 19.00 -9.68 -14.38
C LYS A 209 17.92 -10.03 -15.40
N THR A 210 17.98 -11.25 -15.95
CA THR A 210 17.00 -11.76 -16.90
C THR A 210 15.59 -11.77 -16.30
N ALA A 211 15.46 -12.17 -15.03
CA ALA A 211 14.19 -12.14 -14.31
C ALA A 211 13.60 -10.75 -14.17
N GLY A 212 14.41 -9.75 -13.81
CA GLY A 212 13.97 -8.36 -13.71
C GLY A 212 13.41 -7.84 -15.04
N TYR A 213 14.12 -8.07 -16.16
CA TYR A 213 13.71 -7.55 -17.47
C TYR A 213 12.51 -8.30 -18.06
N LEU A 214 12.57 -9.64 -18.12
CA LEU A 214 11.50 -10.45 -18.73
C LEU A 214 10.18 -10.37 -17.95
N ALA A 215 10.23 -10.24 -16.62
CA ALA A 215 9.00 -10.17 -15.84
C ALA A 215 8.27 -8.84 -16.08
N ILE A 216 9.01 -7.71 -16.08
CA ILE A 216 8.42 -6.40 -16.34
C ILE A 216 7.87 -6.35 -17.77
N SER A 217 8.63 -6.78 -18.77
CA SER A 217 8.15 -6.79 -20.15
C SER A 217 6.95 -7.73 -20.33
N GLY A 218 6.97 -8.92 -19.71
CA GLY A 218 5.86 -9.86 -19.75
C GLY A 218 4.60 -9.32 -19.07
N ILE A 219 4.71 -8.61 -17.93
CA ILE A 219 3.55 -7.97 -17.27
C ILE A 219 2.95 -6.88 -18.16
N VAL A 220 3.79 -6.02 -18.75
CA VAL A 220 3.33 -4.97 -19.67
C VAL A 220 2.61 -5.57 -20.88
N LEU A 221 3.17 -6.61 -21.49
CA LEU A 221 2.55 -7.33 -22.61
C LEU A 221 1.24 -8.01 -22.21
N PHE A 222 1.16 -8.57 -21.00
CA PHE A 222 -0.06 -9.17 -20.48
C PHE A 222 -1.17 -8.13 -20.31
N ILE A 223 -0.86 -6.99 -19.68
CA ILE A 223 -1.82 -5.89 -19.49
C ILE A 223 -2.28 -5.33 -20.84
N LEU A 224 -1.35 -5.12 -21.78
CA LEU A 224 -1.68 -4.65 -23.13
C LEU A 224 -2.60 -5.65 -23.85
N SER A 225 -2.26 -6.94 -23.80
CA SER A 225 -3.09 -8.01 -24.35
C SER A 225 -4.49 -8.04 -23.74
N TYR A 226 -4.57 -7.87 -22.41
CA TYR A 226 -5.84 -7.84 -21.69
C TYR A 226 -6.77 -6.74 -22.24
N PHE A 227 -6.25 -5.51 -22.40
CA PHE A 227 -7.03 -4.42 -22.97
C PHE A 227 -7.39 -4.68 -24.45
N LEU A 228 -6.47 -5.18 -25.26
CA LEU A 228 -6.74 -5.41 -26.69
C LEU A 228 -7.76 -6.52 -26.95
N LEU A 229 -7.78 -7.57 -26.13
CA LEU A 229 -8.64 -8.73 -26.34
C LEU A 229 -9.99 -8.64 -25.60
N PHE A 230 -10.05 -7.91 -24.49
CA PHE A 230 -11.18 -8.00 -23.55
C PHE A 230 -11.81 -6.64 -23.19
N TYR A 231 -11.29 -5.51 -23.67
CA TYR A 231 -11.90 -4.20 -23.43
C TYR A 231 -13.28 -4.09 -24.09
N GLY A 232 -14.28 -3.59 -23.35
CA GLY A 232 -15.65 -3.35 -23.86
C GLY A 232 -16.69 -4.45 -23.59
N LYS A 233 -16.34 -5.57 -22.94
CA LYS A 233 -17.32 -6.58 -22.49
C LYS A 233 -17.99 -6.11 -21.19
N ASN A 234 -19.29 -5.75 -21.27
CA ASN A 234 -20.10 -5.11 -20.21
C ASN A 234 -20.56 -6.08 -19.11
N SER A 235 -19.67 -6.46 -18.19
CA SER A 235 -20.02 -7.32 -17.04
C SER A 235 -19.49 -6.81 -15.70
N GLY A 236 -18.84 -5.63 -15.66
CA GLY A 236 -18.07 -5.15 -14.51
C GLY A 236 -18.75 -5.24 -13.13
N LEU A 237 -20.00 -4.79 -13.01
CA LEU A 237 -20.75 -4.88 -11.74
C LEU A 237 -21.32 -6.28 -11.47
N GLY A 238 -21.73 -7.01 -12.51
CA GLY A 238 -22.28 -8.36 -12.39
C GLY A 238 -21.25 -9.40 -11.94
N PHE A 239 -19.98 -9.23 -12.34
CA PHE A 239 -18.88 -10.11 -11.97
C PHE A 239 -18.70 -10.18 -10.45
N PHE A 240 -18.53 -9.03 -9.78
CA PHE A 240 -18.34 -9.02 -8.33
C PHE A 240 -19.58 -9.54 -7.61
N SER A 241 -20.78 -9.17 -8.07
CA SER A 241 -22.02 -9.72 -7.52
C SER A 241 -22.04 -11.24 -7.58
N ALA A 242 -21.67 -11.83 -8.72
CA ALA A 242 -21.63 -13.28 -8.90
C ALA A 242 -20.59 -13.95 -7.97
N VAL A 243 -19.39 -13.36 -7.86
CA VAL A 243 -18.34 -13.84 -6.93
C VAL A 243 -18.88 -13.94 -5.50
N PHE A 244 -19.55 -12.91 -5.00
CA PHE A 244 -20.09 -12.92 -3.63
C PHE A 244 -21.30 -13.84 -3.50
N SER A 245 -22.23 -13.86 -4.46
CA SER A 245 -23.44 -14.69 -4.36
C SER A 245 -23.14 -16.18 -4.44
N GLU A 246 -22.21 -16.59 -5.32
CA GLU A 246 -21.86 -18.00 -5.47
C GLU A 246 -20.93 -18.50 -4.36
N ALA A 247 -20.12 -17.63 -3.76
CA ALA A 247 -19.24 -18.00 -2.63
C ALA A 247 -20.01 -18.54 -1.41
N PHE A 248 -21.27 -18.11 -1.26
CA PHE A 248 -22.17 -18.48 -0.17
C PHE A 248 -23.41 -19.26 -0.64
N ARG A 249 -23.40 -19.78 -1.87
CA ARG A 249 -24.54 -20.58 -2.38
C ARG A 249 -24.59 -21.93 -1.69
N ILE A 250 -25.50 -22.08 -0.74
CA ILE A 250 -25.82 -23.36 -0.12
C ILE A 250 -26.82 -24.07 -1.04
N GLU A 251 -26.33 -24.96 -1.89
CA GLU A 251 -27.20 -25.78 -2.73
C GLU A 251 -28.01 -26.74 -1.85
N SER A 252 -29.30 -26.42 -1.70
CA SER A 252 -30.36 -27.17 -1.00
C SER A 252 -30.25 -27.22 0.53
N LEU A 253 -31.41 -27.06 1.18
CA LEU A 253 -31.72 -27.27 2.60
C LEU A 253 -31.57 -28.75 3.03
N THR A 254 -30.61 -29.49 2.49
CA THR A 254 -30.32 -30.87 2.88
C THR A 254 -29.25 -30.89 3.98
N ALA A 255 -29.34 -31.86 4.88
CA ALA A 255 -28.34 -32.08 5.92
C ALA A 255 -26.98 -32.40 5.26
N GLY A 256 -26.06 -31.44 5.26
CA GLY A 256 -24.70 -31.58 4.69
C GLY A 256 -24.30 -30.55 3.63
N GLY A 257 -25.21 -29.72 3.12
CA GLY A 257 -24.92 -28.76 2.05
C GLY A 257 -23.77 -27.78 2.36
N ILE A 258 -23.68 -27.27 3.59
CA ILE A 258 -22.57 -26.41 4.04
C ILE A 258 -21.23 -27.16 4.02
N PHE A 259 -21.22 -28.44 4.43
CA PHE A 259 -20.00 -29.24 4.45
C PHE A 259 -19.49 -29.53 3.03
N ILE A 260 -20.40 -29.84 2.10
CA ILE A 260 -20.06 -30.05 0.68
C ILE A 260 -19.51 -28.76 0.08
N LEU A 261 -20.16 -27.62 0.31
CA LEU A 261 -19.69 -26.31 -0.13
C LEU A 261 -18.28 -26.03 0.41
N MET A 262 -18.05 -26.17 1.71
CA MET A 262 -16.74 -25.96 2.34
C MET A 262 -15.67 -26.89 1.76
N LYS A 263 -15.99 -28.17 1.53
CA LYS A 263 -15.06 -29.14 0.93
C LYS A 263 -14.71 -28.76 -0.51
N SER A 264 -15.69 -28.34 -1.31
CA SER A 264 -15.47 -27.88 -2.68
C SER A 264 -14.60 -26.61 -2.70
N MET A 265 -14.91 -25.62 -1.86
CA MET A 265 -14.14 -24.38 -1.76
C MET A 265 -12.72 -24.60 -1.24
N ALA A 266 -12.53 -25.56 -0.33
CA ALA A 266 -11.21 -25.96 0.14
C ALA A 266 -10.39 -26.61 -0.99
N SER A 267 -10.99 -27.50 -1.78
CA SER A 267 -10.32 -28.14 -2.92
C SER A 267 -9.95 -27.13 -4.01
N SER A 268 -10.88 -26.24 -4.37
CA SER A 268 -10.64 -25.20 -5.38
C SER A 268 -9.54 -24.22 -4.95
N THR A 269 -9.61 -23.75 -3.70
CA THR A 269 -8.62 -22.83 -3.14
C THR A 269 -7.25 -23.51 -2.98
N GLY A 270 -7.22 -24.77 -2.54
CA GLY A 270 -6.00 -25.57 -2.46
C GLY A 270 -5.32 -25.72 -3.82
N LEU A 271 -6.09 -25.98 -4.87
CA LEU A 271 -5.57 -26.13 -6.23
C LEU A 271 -5.00 -24.82 -6.77
N PHE A 272 -5.58 -23.67 -6.42
CA PHE A 272 -5.00 -22.36 -6.73
C PHE A 272 -3.63 -22.20 -6.08
N PHE A 273 -3.50 -22.40 -4.77
CA PHE A 273 -2.23 -22.20 -4.06
C PHE A 273 -1.14 -23.20 -4.45
N LEU A 274 -1.53 -24.43 -4.77
CA LEU A 274 -0.61 -25.44 -5.29
C LEU A 274 -0.11 -25.06 -6.70
N SER A 275 -1.01 -24.58 -7.57
CA SER A 275 -0.66 -24.08 -8.91
C SER A 275 0.23 -22.83 -8.87
N THR A 276 0.04 -21.97 -7.86
CA THR A 276 0.94 -20.84 -7.60
C THR A 276 2.18 -21.21 -6.80
N GLU A 277 2.45 -22.50 -6.60
CA GLU A 277 3.67 -23.02 -5.96
C GLU A 277 3.86 -22.57 -4.50
N THR A 278 2.76 -22.21 -3.85
CA THR A 278 2.81 -21.68 -2.49
C THR A 278 3.08 -22.81 -1.50
N GLY A 279 4.10 -22.62 -0.66
CA GLY A 279 4.49 -23.62 0.33
C GLY A 279 5.32 -24.80 -0.20
N ILE A 280 5.85 -24.74 -1.44
CA ILE A 280 6.72 -25.80 -2.01
C ILE A 280 8.22 -25.47 -1.89
N GLY A 281 8.58 -24.19 -1.72
CA GLY A 281 9.94 -23.77 -1.33
C GLY A 281 10.83 -23.24 -2.46
N LYS A 282 10.33 -23.11 -3.69
CA LYS A 282 11.06 -22.52 -4.82
C LYS A 282 11.63 -21.13 -4.53
N SER A 283 10.77 -20.20 -4.12
CA SER A 283 11.17 -18.79 -3.88
C SER A 283 12.30 -18.68 -2.85
N ALA A 284 12.30 -19.57 -1.84
CA ALA A 284 13.34 -19.62 -0.83
C ALA A 284 14.72 -19.95 -1.43
N GLY A 285 14.80 -20.81 -2.44
CA GLY A 285 16.07 -21.14 -3.10
C GLY A 285 16.75 -19.90 -3.68
N VAL A 286 15.98 -19.03 -4.32
CA VAL A 286 16.47 -17.77 -4.93
C VAL A 286 16.72 -16.69 -3.88
N SER A 287 15.84 -16.55 -2.88
CA SER A 287 15.87 -15.48 -1.87
C SER A 287 17.20 -15.34 -1.14
N GLY A 288 17.92 -16.44 -0.88
CA GLY A 288 19.20 -16.35 -0.16
C GLY A 288 20.32 -15.65 -0.94
N SER A 289 20.15 -15.45 -2.25
CA SER A 289 21.10 -14.68 -3.06
C SER A 289 20.84 -13.16 -3.02
N VAL A 290 19.79 -12.71 -2.35
CA VAL A 290 19.45 -11.28 -2.26
C VAL A 290 20.49 -10.50 -1.49
N ARG A 291 20.82 -9.32 -2.01
CA ARG A 291 21.63 -8.31 -1.36
C ARG A 291 20.77 -7.57 -0.35
N THR A 292 20.92 -7.91 0.93
CA THR A 292 20.19 -7.29 2.04
C THR A 292 21.01 -7.30 3.32
N ASP A 293 20.81 -6.28 4.13
CA ASP A 293 21.32 -6.06 5.50
C ASP A 293 20.50 -6.87 6.52
N TYR A 294 19.17 -6.91 6.36
CA TYR A 294 18.27 -7.70 7.19
C TYR A 294 17.56 -8.81 6.41
N PRO A 295 17.50 -10.06 6.93
CA PRO A 295 16.74 -11.14 6.30
C PRO A 295 15.25 -10.83 6.13
N ALA A 296 14.65 -10.16 7.12
CA ALA A 296 13.22 -9.84 7.11
C ALA A 296 12.80 -8.86 6.00
N LYS A 297 13.70 -7.98 5.51
CA LYS A 297 13.39 -7.04 4.41
C LYS A 297 12.90 -7.78 3.17
N HIS A 298 13.67 -8.77 2.71
CA HIS A 298 13.25 -9.56 1.56
C HIS A 298 12.10 -10.52 1.89
N GLY A 299 11.96 -10.96 3.14
CA GLY A 299 10.76 -11.65 3.60
C GLY A 299 9.48 -10.85 3.31
N LEU A 300 9.48 -9.55 3.64
CA LEU A 300 8.33 -8.66 3.38
C LEU A 300 8.04 -8.53 1.88
N VAL A 301 9.08 -8.45 1.05
CA VAL A 301 8.94 -8.44 -0.41
C VAL A 301 8.34 -9.75 -0.93
N SER A 302 8.87 -10.89 -0.48
CA SER A 302 8.43 -12.22 -0.92
C SER A 302 6.96 -12.47 -0.61
N MET A 303 6.45 -11.96 0.51
CA MET A 303 5.03 -12.03 0.89
C MET A 303 4.08 -11.45 -0.17
N LEU A 304 4.47 -10.36 -0.86
CA LEU A 304 3.65 -9.67 -1.85
C LEU A 304 3.29 -10.53 -3.06
N SER A 305 4.04 -11.59 -3.32
CA SER A 305 3.77 -12.48 -4.45
C SER A 305 2.39 -13.13 -4.37
N THR A 306 2.04 -13.67 -3.20
CA THR A 306 0.70 -14.24 -2.94
C THR A 306 -0.40 -13.18 -3.12
N PHE A 307 -0.11 -11.91 -2.80
CA PHE A 307 -1.05 -10.80 -3.03
C PHE A 307 -1.24 -10.53 -4.52
N PHE A 308 -0.16 -10.39 -5.29
CA PHE A 308 -0.29 -10.14 -6.73
C PHE A 308 -0.96 -11.30 -7.47
N GLU A 309 -0.65 -12.54 -7.09
CA GLU A 309 -1.29 -13.74 -7.63
C GLU A 309 -2.81 -13.73 -7.37
N ALA A 310 -3.24 -13.57 -6.12
CA ALA A 310 -4.63 -13.71 -5.72
C ALA A 310 -5.51 -12.47 -5.96
N PHE A 311 -4.98 -11.26 -5.78
CA PHE A 311 -5.76 -10.01 -5.82
C PHE A 311 -5.60 -9.23 -7.12
N LEU A 312 -4.54 -9.47 -7.91
CA LEU A 312 -4.35 -8.78 -9.19
C LEU A 312 -4.54 -9.72 -10.37
N VAL A 313 -3.79 -10.83 -10.42
CA VAL A 313 -3.76 -11.68 -11.61
C VAL A 313 -4.97 -12.60 -11.68
N SER A 314 -5.30 -13.30 -10.58
CA SER A 314 -6.44 -14.23 -10.54
C SER A 314 -7.78 -13.55 -10.91
N PRO A 315 -8.13 -12.36 -10.39
CA PRO A 315 -9.38 -11.70 -10.75
C PRO A 315 -9.46 -11.30 -12.22
N LEU A 316 -8.33 -10.93 -12.85
CA LEU A 316 -8.31 -10.63 -14.28
C LEU A 316 -8.66 -11.87 -15.11
N PHE A 317 -8.10 -13.03 -14.76
CA PHE A 317 -8.43 -14.29 -15.44
C PHE A 317 -9.85 -14.76 -15.14
N ALA A 318 -10.29 -14.69 -13.88
CA ALA A 318 -11.66 -15.04 -13.51
C ALA A 318 -12.68 -14.14 -14.23
N TYR A 319 -12.39 -12.85 -14.37
CA TYR A 319 -13.23 -11.91 -15.12
C TYR A 319 -13.33 -12.28 -16.59
N ILE A 320 -12.20 -12.65 -17.22
CA ILE A 320 -12.19 -13.09 -18.62
C ILE A 320 -13.07 -14.32 -18.78
N LEU A 321 -12.89 -15.34 -17.94
CA LEU A 321 -13.67 -16.57 -18.00
C LEU A 321 -15.17 -16.28 -17.81
N PHE A 322 -15.52 -15.55 -16.76
CA PHE A 322 -16.90 -15.17 -16.45
C PHE A 322 -17.57 -14.39 -17.59
N SER A 323 -16.87 -13.40 -18.15
CA SER A 323 -17.41 -12.54 -19.21
C SER A 323 -17.60 -13.26 -20.55
N ASN A 324 -17.03 -14.46 -20.70
CA ASN A 324 -17.23 -15.33 -21.86
C ASN A 324 -18.11 -16.55 -21.54
N GLY A 325 -18.74 -16.60 -20.36
CA GLY A 325 -19.55 -17.74 -19.91
C GLY A 325 -18.72 -19.01 -19.64
N ALA A 326 -17.40 -18.91 -19.61
CA ALA A 326 -16.47 -20.02 -19.53
C ALA A 326 -16.11 -20.37 -18.07
N ILE A 327 -17.11 -20.69 -17.26
CA ILE A 327 -16.89 -21.07 -15.84
C ILE A 327 -16.74 -22.59 -15.72
N GLY A 328 -17.59 -23.34 -16.42
CA GLY A 328 -17.56 -24.80 -16.46
C GLY A 328 -16.35 -25.35 -17.21
N MET A 329 -16.03 -26.61 -16.93
CA MET A 329 -14.85 -27.28 -17.49
C MET A 329 -14.86 -27.36 -19.02
N GLU A 330 -15.99 -27.76 -19.62
CA GLU A 330 -16.14 -27.83 -21.07
C GLU A 330 -16.02 -26.44 -21.71
N ASP A 331 -16.71 -25.44 -21.15
CA ASP A 331 -16.69 -24.06 -21.65
C ASP A 331 -15.30 -23.43 -21.55
N GLN A 332 -14.55 -23.72 -20.47
CA GLN A 332 -13.16 -23.28 -20.32
C GLN A 332 -12.25 -23.89 -21.39
N LEU A 333 -12.40 -25.19 -21.69
CA LEU A 333 -11.60 -25.84 -22.75
C LEU A 333 -11.91 -25.25 -24.12
N VAL A 334 -13.18 -24.99 -24.42
CA VAL A 334 -13.61 -24.30 -25.65
C VAL A 334 -13.04 -22.89 -25.70
N PHE A 335 -13.15 -22.13 -24.62
CA PHE A 335 -12.63 -20.76 -24.55
C PHE A 335 -11.12 -20.71 -24.78
N TYR A 336 -10.32 -21.56 -24.11
CA TYR A 336 -8.87 -21.56 -24.27
C TYR A 336 -8.41 -22.07 -25.63
N SER A 337 -9.07 -23.09 -26.17
CA SER A 337 -8.78 -23.56 -27.52
C SER A 337 -9.10 -22.50 -28.57
N GLY A 338 -10.19 -21.73 -28.40
CA GLY A 338 -10.50 -20.56 -29.22
C GLY A 338 -9.51 -19.41 -29.03
N LEU A 339 -9.12 -19.13 -27.79
CA LEU A 339 -8.15 -18.07 -27.46
C LEU A 339 -6.79 -18.35 -28.08
N LEU A 340 -6.34 -19.61 -28.09
CA LEU A 340 -5.07 -20.02 -28.67
C LEU A 340 -5.15 -20.24 -30.18
N SER A 341 -6.31 -20.60 -30.74
CA SER A 341 -6.49 -20.75 -32.19
C SER A 341 -6.85 -19.44 -32.91
N ASN A 342 -7.02 -18.34 -32.16
CA ASN A 342 -7.26 -17.02 -32.72
C ASN A 342 -6.17 -16.64 -33.74
N PRO A 343 -6.53 -15.93 -34.83
CA PRO A 343 -5.54 -15.33 -35.72
C PRO A 343 -4.49 -14.55 -34.92
N LEU A 344 -3.27 -14.41 -35.47
CA LEU A 344 -2.17 -13.65 -34.88
C LEU A 344 -2.45 -12.14 -34.86
N THR A 345 -3.49 -11.75 -34.14
CA THR A 345 -3.79 -10.36 -33.78
C THR A 345 -2.71 -9.84 -32.82
N ILE A 346 -2.56 -8.53 -32.75
CA ILE A 346 -1.61 -7.90 -31.83
C ILE A 346 -1.91 -8.30 -30.38
N GLY A 347 -3.19 -8.36 -30.00
CA GLY A 347 -3.61 -8.77 -28.66
C GLY A 347 -3.21 -10.20 -28.30
N SER A 348 -3.46 -11.17 -29.20
CA SER A 348 -3.12 -12.58 -28.97
C SER A 348 -1.61 -12.81 -28.97
N LEU A 349 -0.87 -12.12 -29.86
CA LEU A 349 0.59 -12.19 -29.88
C LEU A 349 1.21 -11.66 -28.58
N CYS A 350 0.72 -10.52 -28.06
CA CYS A 350 1.16 -10.00 -26.76
C CYS A 350 0.90 -11.00 -25.62
N LEU A 351 -0.23 -11.71 -25.63
CA LEU A 351 -0.54 -12.75 -24.64
C LEU A 351 0.49 -13.88 -24.71
N TYR A 352 0.69 -14.44 -25.91
CA TYR A 352 1.54 -15.62 -26.10
C TYR A 352 2.99 -15.32 -25.71
N ILE A 353 3.52 -14.17 -26.14
CA ILE A 353 4.88 -13.75 -25.79
C ILE A 353 5.02 -13.55 -24.27
N SER A 354 4.01 -12.96 -23.61
CA SER A 354 4.00 -12.80 -22.17
C SER A 354 4.05 -14.15 -21.43
N LEU A 355 3.17 -15.08 -21.79
CA LEU A 355 3.12 -16.40 -21.17
C LEU A 355 4.39 -17.22 -21.43
N VAL A 356 4.97 -17.13 -22.63
CA VAL A 356 6.26 -17.75 -22.95
C VAL A 356 7.39 -17.14 -22.11
N ALA A 357 7.44 -15.82 -21.96
CA ALA A 357 8.44 -15.16 -21.13
C ALA A 357 8.36 -15.64 -19.67
N PHE A 358 7.15 -15.72 -19.09
CA PHE A 358 6.93 -16.24 -17.74
C PHE A 358 7.25 -17.75 -17.62
N GLY A 359 7.06 -18.53 -18.69
CA GLY A 359 7.48 -19.93 -18.73
C GLY A 359 9.00 -20.09 -18.70
N ILE A 360 9.74 -19.28 -19.46
CA ILE A 360 11.21 -19.26 -19.42
C ILE A 360 11.68 -18.85 -18.01
N LEU A 361 11.06 -17.82 -17.42
CA LEU A 361 11.36 -17.40 -16.04
C LEU A 361 11.13 -18.52 -15.04
N SER A 362 10.02 -19.25 -15.18
CA SER A 362 9.73 -20.40 -14.33
C SER A 362 10.85 -21.43 -14.37
N LEU A 363 11.25 -21.85 -15.58
CA LEU A 363 12.30 -22.85 -15.79
C LEU A 363 13.61 -22.40 -15.14
N THR A 364 13.98 -21.13 -15.29
CA THR A 364 15.22 -20.60 -14.66
C THR A 364 15.18 -20.64 -13.14
N GLY A 365 14.04 -20.30 -12.51
CA GLY A 365 13.89 -20.34 -11.06
C GLY A 365 13.89 -21.75 -10.49
N TRP A 366 13.22 -22.69 -11.18
CA TRP A 366 13.21 -24.10 -10.79
C TRP A 366 14.57 -24.77 -10.97
N PHE A 367 15.25 -24.49 -12.08
CA PHE A 367 16.62 -24.93 -12.33
C PHE A 367 17.53 -24.52 -11.17
N TYR A 368 17.52 -23.23 -10.81
CA TYR A 368 18.39 -22.73 -9.74
C TYR A 368 18.08 -23.36 -8.38
N THR A 369 16.79 -23.55 -8.07
CA THR A 369 16.37 -24.19 -6.81
C THR A 369 16.84 -25.64 -6.75
N GLY A 370 16.70 -26.42 -7.83
CA GLY A 370 17.19 -27.80 -7.84
C GLY A 370 18.70 -27.91 -7.83
N GLU A 371 19.41 -26.94 -8.40
CA GLU A 371 20.86 -26.86 -8.28
C GLU A 371 21.31 -26.66 -6.82
N GLN A 372 20.58 -25.84 -6.06
CA GLN A 372 20.83 -25.64 -4.62
C GLN A 372 20.56 -26.94 -3.82
N ASN A 373 19.45 -27.62 -4.10
CA ASN A 373 19.08 -28.84 -3.39
C ASN A 373 20.00 -30.02 -3.76
N SER A 374 20.42 -30.14 -5.01
CA SER A 374 21.39 -31.18 -5.43
C SER A 374 22.79 -30.93 -4.84
N TYR A 375 23.24 -29.68 -4.80
CA TYR A 375 24.50 -29.33 -4.13
C TYR A 375 24.46 -29.66 -2.64
N TYR A 376 23.33 -29.44 -1.96
CA TYR A 376 23.16 -29.81 -0.56
C TYR A 376 23.38 -31.31 -0.30
N ILE A 377 22.85 -32.17 -1.17
CA ILE A 377 22.81 -33.62 -0.95
C ILE A 377 24.19 -34.26 -1.18
N LEU A 378 24.84 -33.94 -2.30
CA LEU A 378 26.09 -34.61 -2.73
C LEU A 378 27.10 -33.65 -3.38
N GLY A 379 26.97 -32.34 -3.15
CA GLY A 379 27.89 -31.32 -3.67
C GLY A 379 27.86 -31.21 -5.20
N ASP A 380 29.01 -30.83 -5.77
CA ASP A 380 29.14 -30.56 -7.20
C ASP A 380 28.85 -31.78 -8.09
N ARG A 381 29.08 -33.00 -7.59
CA ARG A 381 28.83 -34.24 -8.35
C ARG A 381 27.35 -34.35 -8.74
N LEU A 382 26.45 -34.26 -7.77
CA LEU A 382 25.02 -34.35 -8.03
C LEU A 382 24.49 -33.08 -8.70
N SER A 383 25.04 -31.91 -8.39
CA SER A 383 24.68 -30.67 -9.07
C SER A 383 24.90 -30.79 -10.59
N ASN A 384 26.07 -31.25 -11.03
CA ASN A 384 26.36 -31.41 -12.45
C ASN A 384 25.43 -32.42 -13.14
N VAL A 385 25.14 -33.55 -12.48
CA VAL A 385 24.18 -34.55 -12.99
C VAL A 385 22.77 -33.95 -13.08
N TYR A 386 22.33 -33.22 -12.04
CA TYR A 386 21.03 -32.55 -12.03
C TYR A 386 20.86 -31.57 -13.18
N ARG A 387 21.89 -30.76 -13.49
CA ARG A 387 21.82 -29.81 -14.62
C ARG A 387 21.53 -30.51 -15.94
N ILE A 388 22.15 -31.66 -16.18
CA ILE A 388 21.94 -32.47 -17.39
C ILE A 388 20.53 -33.10 -17.34
N LEU A 389 20.15 -33.70 -16.22
CA LEU A 389 18.83 -34.32 -16.05
C LEU A 389 17.69 -33.31 -16.25
N PHE A 390 17.84 -32.08 -15.79
CA PHE A 390 16.84 -31.03 -15.98
C PHE A 390 16.63 -30.71 -17.46
N VAL A 391 17.71 -30.54 -18.23
CA VAL A 391 17.64 -30.27 -19.68
C VAL A 391 17.06 -31.47 -20.44
N ILE A 392 17.45 -32.69 -20.08
CA ILE A 392 16.85 -33.91 -20.64
C ILE A 392 15.36 -33.95 -20.33
N THR A 393 14.95 -33.63 -19.10
CA THR A 393 13.55 -33.70 -18.67
C THR A 393 12.68 -32.71 -19.45
N ILE A 394 13.12 -31.47 -19.67
CA ILE A 394 12.35 -30.50 -20.46
C ILE A 394 12.24 -30.93 -21.93
N LEU A 395 13.31 -31.46 -22.53
CA LEU A 395 13.30 -31.90 -23.93
C LEU A 395 12.46 -33.17 -24.11
N SER A 396 12.62 -34.16 -23.24
CA SER A 396 11.80 -35.38 -23.24
C SER A 396 10.33 -35.06 -23.04
N THR A 397 10.00 -34.13 -22.13
CA THR A 397 8.63 -33.67 -21.93
C THR A 397 8.05 -33.08 -23.21
N ALA A 398 8.78 -32.15 -23.86
CA ALA A 398 8.32 -31.52 -25.08
C ALA A 398 8.15 -32.52 -26.23
N PHE A 399 9.05 -33.50 -26.34
CA PHE A 399 8.96 -34.57 -27.32
C PHE A 399 7.73 -35.45 -27.12
N LEU A 400 7.43 -35.83 -25.86
CA LEU A 400 6.24 -36.62 -25.53
C LEU A 400 4.96 -35.86 -25.89
N ILE A 401 4.90 -34.55 -25.67
CA ILE A 401 3.74 -33.73 -26.03
C ILE A 401 3.60 -33.60 -27.55
N ASP A 402 4.69 -33.42 -28.28
CA ASP A 402 4.67 -33.35 -29.74
C ASP A 402 4.20 -34.68 -30.37
N LYS A 403 4.64 -35.82 -29.83
CA LYS A 403 4.31 -37.17 -30.30
C LYS A 403 2.91 -37.64 -29.92
N PHE A 404 2.53 -37.48 -28.65
CA PHE A 404 1.32 -38.06 -28.06
C PHE A 404 0.22 -37.01 -27.81
N GLY A 405 0.48 -35.74 -28.09
CA GLY A 405 -0.49 -34.66 -27.95
C GLY A 405 -0.99 -34.49 -26.51
N GLY A 406 -2.31 -34.25 -26.38
CA GLY A 406 -2.97 -34.02 -25.09
C GLY A 406 -3.12 -35.27 -24.22
N LEU A 407 -2.90 -36.48 -24.75
CA LEU A 407 -3.11 -37.74 -24.02
C LEU A 407 -2.21 -37.88 -22.79
N MET A 408 -1.04 -37.25 -22.79
CA MET A 408 -0.09 -37.29 -21.67
C MET A 408 -0.41 -36.27 -20.57
N LEU A 409 -1.24 -35.26 -20.83
CA LEU A 409 -1.48 -34.15 -19.90
C LEU A 409 -2.07 -34.62 -18.55
N PRO A 410 -3.12 -35.46 -18.50
CA PRO A 410 -3.70 -35.87 -17.22
C PRO A 410 -2.69 -36.56 -16.31
N TYR A 411 -1.88 -37.47 -16.86
CA TYR A 411 -0.83 -38.18 -16.13
C TYR A 411 0.25 -37.23 -15.60
N LEU A 412 0.77 -36.36 -16.47
CA LEU A 412 1.81 -35.40 -16.07
C LEU A 412 1.32 -34.47 -14.97
N PHE A 413 0.09 -33.97 -15.07
CA PHE A 413 -0.51 -33.13 -14.03
C PHE A 413 -0.68 -33.88 -12.71
N ASN A 414 -1.24 -35.10 -12.75
CA ASN A 414 -1.52 -35.87 -11.54
C ASN A 414 -0.25 -36.19 -10.74
N TYR A 415 0.80 -36.72 -11.39
CA TYR A 415 2.07 -37.01 -10.71
C TYR A 415 2.77 -35.75 -10.20
N SER A 416 2.75 -34.67 -10.98
CA SER A 416 3.42 -33.41 -10.61
C SER A 416 2.82 -32.78 -9.36
N PHE A 417 1.49 -32.64 -9.34
CA PHE A 417 0.76 -32.01 -8.24
C PHE A 417 0.80 -32.88 -6.97
N THR A 418 0.76 -34.21 -7.12
CA THR A 418 0.94 -35.14 -6.00
C THR A 418 2.28 -34.94 -5.30
N LEU A 419 3.37 -34.89 -6.07
CA LEU A 419 4.71 -34.66 -5.51
C LEU A 419 4.86 -33.26 -4.91
N ALA A 420 4.21 -32.26 -5.50
CA ALA A 420 4.15 -30.91 -4.94
C ALA A 420 3.49 -30.90 -3.56
N VAL A 421 2.37 -31.62 -3.37
CA VAL A 421 1.73 -31.77 -2.05
C VAL A 421 2.68 -32.47 -1.08
N ILE A 422 3.24 -33.62 -1.46
CA ILE A 422 4.16 -34.39 -0.60
C ILE A 422 5.34 -33.53 -0.13
N THR A 423 5.92 -32.73 -1.04
CA THR A 423 7.05 -31.85 -0.73
C THR A 423 6.64 -30.67 0.16
N SER A 424 5.42 -30.16 0.01
CA SER A 424 4.93 -29.03 0.79
C SER A 424 4.75 -29.34 2.29
N VAL A 425 4.35 -30.58 2.63
CA VAL A 425 4.04 -30.97 4.02
C VAL A 425 5.20 -30.74 4.99
N PRO A 426 6.40 -31.36 4.80
CA PRO A 426 7.53 -31.15 5.70
C PRO A 426 8.00 -29.69 5.74
N LEU A 427 7.86 -28.96 4.63
CA LEU A 427 8.19 -27.54 4.56
C LEU A 427 7.24 -26.70 5.42
N LEU A 428 5.93 -26.83 5.23
CA LEU A 428 4.92 -26.07 5.97
C LEU A 428 5.03 -26.32 7.48
N VAL A 429 5.23 -27.57 7.89
CA VAL A 429 5.49 -27.92 9.30
C VAL A 429 6.75 -27.21 9.81
N SER A 430 7.83 -27.24 9.03
CA SER A 430 9.08 -26.55 9.40
C SER A 430 8.90 -25.03 9.53
N LEU A 431 8.13 -24.40 8.65
CA LEU A 431 7.85 -22.96 8.70
C LEU A 431 7.02 -22.59 9.92
N ILE A 432 6.04 -23.42 10.31
CA ILE A 432 5.28 -23.22 11.54
C ILE A 432 6.23 -23.25 12.74
N LEU A 433 7.08 -24.27 12.85
CA LEU A 433 8.02 -24.42 13.97
C LEU A 433 9.03 -23.26 14.04
N LEU A 434 9.52 -22.80 12.90
CA LEU A 434 10.55 -21.76 12.78
C LEU A 434 10.01 -20.33 12.72
N SER A 435 8.69 -20.14 12.76
CA SER A 435 8.05 -18.82 12.74
C SER A 435 8.54 -17.88 13.85
N LYS A 436 8.92 -18.41 15.02
CA LYS A 436 9.53 -17.62 16.10
C LYS A 436 10.85 -16.99 15.68
N THR A 437 11.70 -17.71 14.95
CA THR A 437 12.98 -17.20 14.45
C THR A 437 12.77 -16.07 13.46
N ALA A 438 11.83 -16.22 12.52
CA ALA A 438 11.46 -15.15 11.60
C ALA A 438 10.90 -13.91 12.33
N ARG A 439 10.16 -14.10 13.43
CA ARG A 439 9.69 -13.00 14.29
C ARG A 439 10.85 -12.21 14.92
N VAL A 440 11.89 -12.89 15.36
CA VAL A 440 13.09 -12.25 15.94
C VAL A 440 13.78 -11.39 14.88
N GLU A 441 13.98 -11.93 13.68
CA GLU A 441 14.57 -11.16 12.56
C GLU A 441 13.70 -9.96 12.16
N LEU A 442 12.37 -10.11 12.16
CA LEU A 442 11.44 -9.00 11.92
C LEU A 442 11.57 -7.93 12.99
N LYS A 443 11.56 -8.31 14.28
CA LYS A 443 11.72 -7.36 15.39
C LYS A 443 13.05 -6.63 15.29
N LYS A 444 14.14 -7.36 15.01
CA LYS A 444 15.49 -6.81 14.84
C LYS A 444 15.53 -5.77 13.74
N PHE A 445 14.99 -6.11 12.57
CA PHE A 445 14.87 -5.16 11.46
C PHE A 445 14.14 -3.90 11.91
N ILE A 446 12.93 -4.02 12.47
CA ILE A 446 12.12 -2.85 12.87
C ILE A 446 12.76 -2.00 13.98
N SER A 447 13.47 -2.60 14.94
CA SER A 447 14.09 -1.87 16.04
C SER A 447 15.37 -1.15 15.62
N GLU A 448 16.23 -1.80 14.83
CA GLU A 448 17.56 -1.28 14.50
C GLU A 448 17.52 -0.30 13.32
N SER A 449 16.57 -0.44 12.40
CA SER A 449 16.47 0.44 11.22
C SER A 449 15.66 1.73 11.45
N GLY A 450 15.13 1.97 12.66
CA GLY A 450 14.29 3.15 12.95
C GLY A 450 12.93 3.19 12.24
N MET A 451 12.57 2.12 11.50
CA MET A 451 11.42 2.08 10.59
C MET A 451 10.05 2.18 11.25
N LYS A 452 9.95 2.10 12.59
CA LYS A 452 8.68 2.32 13.30
C LYS A 452 8.03 3.64 12.91
N TYR A 453 8.83 4.69 12.73
CA TYR A 453 8.31 6.02 12.37
C TYR A 453 7.77 6.04 10.94
N GLU A 454 8.52 5.53 9.96
CA GLU A 454 8.06 5.47 8.56
C GLU A 454 6.79 4.63 8.38
N ILE A 455 6.68 3.49 9.08
CA ILE A 455 5.48 2.63 8.97
C ILE A 455 4.24 3.32 9.55
N ILE A 456 4.39 3.97 10.71
CA ILE A 456 3.31 4.74 11.32
C ILE A 456 2.92 5.90 10.41
N GLN A 457 3.90 6.57 9.81
CA GLN A 457 3.71 7.67 8.88
C GLN A 457 2.96 7.22 7.61
N ASP A 458 3.43 6.18 6.92
CA ASP A 458 2.79 5.65 5.71
C ASP A 458 1.36 5.18 6.00
N PHE A 459 1.15 4.44 7.09
CA PHE A 459 -0.18 4.00 7.49
C PHE A 459 -1.09 5.19 7.84
N TYR A 460 -0.56 6.17 8.58
CA TYR A 460 -1.29 7.39 8.92
C TYR A 460 -1.68 8.19 7.68
N LEU A 461 -0.78 8.35 6.71
CA LEU A 461 -1.05 9.05 5.46
C LEU A 461 -2.08 8.32 4.58
N VAL A 462 -2.02 6.99 4.49
CA VAL A 462 -3.03 6.17 3.79
C VAL A 462 -4.38 6.24 4.50
N LEU A 463 -4.39 6.10 5.82
CA LEU A 463 -5.61 6.25 6.61
C LEU A 463 -6.22 7.64 6.38
N LEU A 464 -5.39 8.68 6.43
CA LEU A 464 -5.83 10.04 6.11
C LEU A 464 -6.36 10.13 4.68
N SER A 465 -5.76 9.49 3.68
CA SER A 465 -6.21 9.60 2.28
C SER A 465 -7.59 8.97 2.05
N ILE A 466 -7.90 7.88 2.76
CA ILE A 466 -9.15 7.11 2.63
C ILE A 466 -10.28 7.70 3.48
N LEU A 467 -10.00 8.22 4.68
CA LEU A 467 -11.05 8.67 5.61
C LEU A 467 -11.89 9.83 5.02
N PRO A 468 -13.23 9.79 5.17
CA PRO A 468 -14.12 10.88 4.79
C PRO A 468 -14.02 12.04 5.80
N LYS A 469 -12.88 12.74 5.77
CA LYS A 469 -12.47 13.78 6.73
C LYS A 469 -13.52 14.85 6.98
N ASN A 470 -14.23 15.27 5.94
CA ASN A 470 -15.27 16.28 6.03
C ASN A 470 -16.48 15.76 6.82
N LEU A 471 -16.87 14.49 6.61
CA LEU A 471 -17.97 13.85 7.35
C LEU A 471 -17.62 13.72 8.84
N ILE A 472 -16.41 13.24 9.13
CA ILE A 472 -15.91 13.07 10.50
C ILE A 472 -15.90 14.42 11.24
N SER A 473 -15.37 15.47 10.61
CA SER A 473 -15.29 16.80 11.23
C SER A 473 -16.69 17.41 11.45
N LYS A 474 -17.65 17.15 10.55
CA LYS A 474 -19.05 17.56 10.73
C LYS A 474 -19.73 16.84 11.90
N ILE A 475 -19.59 15.52 11.98
CA ILE A 475 -20.13 14.73 13.10
C ILE A 475 -19.53 15.22 14.42
N PHE A 476 -18.21 15.44 14.44
CA PHE A 476 -17.53 15.96 15.63
C PHE A 476 -18.03 17.35 16.03
N GLY A 477 -18.23 18.26 15.06
CA GLY A 477 -18.81 19.57 15.31
C GLY A 477 -20.23 19.50 15.90
N ILE A 478 -21.06 18.57 15.44
CA ILE A 478 -22.40 18.34 16.03
C ILE A 478 -22.26 17.87 17.47
N ILE A 479 -21.40 16.87 17.71
CA ILE A 479 -21.16 16.30 19.05
C ILE A 479 -20.65 17.37 20.02
N SER A 480 -19.71 18.22 19.59
CA SER A 480 -19.12 19.25 20.45
C SER A 480 -20.11 20.35 20.84
N MET A 481 -21.17 20.56 20.05
CA MET A 481 -22.25 21.50 20.33
C MET A 481 -23.37 20.93 21.20
N LEU A 482 -23.41 19.61 21.44
CA LEU A 482 -24.44 18.98 22.27
C LEU A 482 -24.41 19.52 23.70
N ARG A 483 -25.59 19.85 24.22
CA ARG A 483 -25.79 20.22 25.62
C ARG A 483 -26.22 18.98 26.39
N LEU A 484 -25.27 18.32 27.04
CA LEU A 484 -25.55 17.16 27.89
C LEU A 484 -25.93 17.62 29.30
N PRO A 485 -26.64 16.77 30.07
CA PRO A 485 -26.85 17.01 31.50
C PRO A 485 -25.54 17.30 32.23
N ARG A 486 -25.56 18.24 33.20
CA ARG A 486 -24.34 18.75 33.87
C ARG A 486 -23.48 17.64 34.48
N PHE A 487 -24.09 16.58 35.02
CA PHE A 487 -23.36 15.45 35.61
C PHE A 487 -22.51 14.66 34.60
N LEU A 488 -22.83 14.71 33.30
CA LEU A 488 -22.02 14.13 32.21
C LEU A 488 -21.05 15.15 31.61
N MET A 489 -21.50 16.40 31.43
CA MET A 489 -20.70 17.44 30.77
C MET A 489 -19.47 17.82 31.60
N ILE A 490 -19.62 18.02 32.92
CA ILE A 490 -18.52 18.47 33.78
C ILE A 490 -17.32 17.48 33.77
N PRO A 491 -17.52 16.15 33.92
CA PRO A 491 -16.43 15.18 33.75
C PRO A 491 -15.76 15.24 32.37
N ILE A 492 -16.53 15.41 31.29
CA ILE A 492 -15.99 15.51 29.92
C ILE A 492 -15.09 16.75 29.79
N LEU A 493 -15.55 17.91 30.28
CA LEU A 493 -14.77 19.14 30.24
C LEU A 493 -13.49 19.03 31.09
N LYS A 494 -13.59 18.49 32.31
CA LYS A 494 -12.43 18.26 33.19
C LYS A 494 -11.43 17.27 32.57
N ALA A 495 -11.91 16.20 31.95
CA ALA A 495 -11.07 15.24 31.24
C ALA A 495 -10.35 15.92 30.07
N PHE A 496 -11.07 16.69 29.26
CA PHE A 496 -10.48 17.45 28.14
C PHE A 496 -9.41 18.44 28.64
N ALA A 497 -9.72 19.24 29.65
CA ALA A 497 -8.79 20.21 30.24
C ALA A 497 -7.52 19.52 30.76
N LYS A 498 -7.66 18.37 31.43
CA LYS A 498 -6.52 17.58 31.94
C LYS A 498 -5.69 16.96 30.81
N THR A 499 -6.33 16.35 29.81
CA THR A 499 -5.65 15.69 28.70
C THR A 499 -4.83 16.67 27.87
N TYR A 500 -5.39 17.85 27.59
CA TYR A 500 -4.72 18.87 26.79
C TYR A 500 -3.94 19.90 27.63
N LYS A 501 -3.95 19.81 28.96
CA LYS A 501 -3.29 20.77 29.86
C LYS A 501 -3.75 22.22 29.63
N VAL A 502 -5.06 22.41 29.48
CA VAL A 502 -5.68 23.73 29.33
C VAL A 502 -5.52 24.51 30.64
N ASN A 503 -5.03 25.76 30.56
CA ASN A 503 -5.00 26.65 31.71
C ASN A 503 -6.42 27.19 31.97
N LEU A 504 -6.98 26.87 33.14
CA LEU A 504 -8.33 27.29 33.53
C LEU A 504 -8.35 28.64 34.23
N ASP A 505 -7.22 29.07 34.82
CA ASP A 505 -7.15 30.28 35.64
C ASP A 505 -7.28 31.56 34.82
N GLU A 506 -6.94 31.48 33.53
CA GLU A 506 -7.08 32.57 32.56
C GLU A 506 -8.47 32.68 31.94
N ALA A 507 -9.34 31.68 32.13
CA ALA A 507 -10.68 31.67 31.53
C ALA A 507 -11.62 32.64 32.26
N GLU A 508 -12.52 33.27 31.49
CA GLU A 508 -13.53 34.19 32.04
C GLU A 508 -14.53 33.46 32.96
N LEU A 509 -15.00 32.29 32.52
CA LEU A 509 -15.98 31.48 33.24
C LEU A 509 -15.32 30.24 33.86
N GLU A 510 -15.89 29.77 34.98
CA GLU A 510 -15.51 28.51 35.59
C GLU A 510 -15.91 27.32 34.71
N ILE A 511 -15.17 26.21 34.81
CA ILE A 511 -15.38 25.02 33.97
C ILE A 511 -16.82 24.45 34.06
N GLN A 512 -17.52 24.70 35.17
CA GLN A 512 -18.87 24.20 35.43
C GLN A 512 -19.96 25.01 34.70
N GLU A 513 -19.64 26.22 34.25
CA GLU A 513 -20.58 27.15 33.62
C GLU A 513 -20.73 26.91 32.11
N TYR A 514 -19.83 26.14 31.50
CA TYR A 514 -19.89 25.80 30.09
C TYR A 514 -20.91 24.69 29.82
N ASN A 515 -21.84 24.94 28.89
CA ASN A 515 -22.93 24.02 28.57
C ASN A 515 -22.57 23.01 27.47
N SER A 516 -21.42 23.17 26.82
CA SER A 516 -20.94 22.25 25.79
C SER A 516 -19.42 22.30 25.64
N LEU A 517 -18.84 21.26 25.04
CA LEU A 517 -17.42 21.20 24.74
C LEU A 517 -16.99 22.33 23.80
N ASN A 518 -17.83 22.68 22.82
CA ASN A 518 -17.54 23.78 21.90
C ASN A 518 -17.52 25.15 22.62
N GLN A 519 -18.41 25.38 23.59
CA GLN A 519 -18.42 26.61 24.38
C GLN A 519 -17.16 26.72 25.23
N PHE A 520 -16.71 25.61 25.84
CA PHE A 520 -15.45 25.56 26.59
C PHE A 520 -14.22 25.75 25.68
N PHE A 521 -14.23 25.14 24.50
CA PHE A 521 -13.14 25.29 23.53
C PHE A 521 -13.00 26.73 23.02
N THR A 522 -14.13 27.42 22.83
CA THR A 522 -14.22 28.82 22.39
C THR A 522 -14.33 29.80 23.56
N ARG A 523 -13.91 29.39 24.77
CA ARG A 523 -13.89 30.21 25.98
C ARG A 523 -13.31 31.59 25.74
N ALA A 524 -13.86 32.61 26.38
CA ALA A 524 -13.20 33.90 26.49
C ALA A 524 -12.16 33.86 27.61
N LEU A 525 -11.17 34.75 27.50
CA LEU A 525 -10.16 34.96 28.55
C LEU A 525 -10.54 36.17 29.39
N ARG A 526 -10.09 36.20 30.65
CA ARG A 526 -10.22 37.38 31.51
C ARG A 526 -9.54 38.58 30.87
N ALA A 527 -10.07 39.78 31.07
CA ALA A 527 -9.54 41.01 30.47
C ALA A 527 -8.05 41.25 30.80
N GLU A 528 -7.61 40.83 31.99
CA GLU A 528 -6.22 40.97 32.45
C GLU A 528 -5.29 39.83 31.99
N ALA A 529 -5.83 38.78 31.37
CA ALA A 529 -5.05 37.59 31.03
C ALA A 529 -4.01 37.84 29.93
N ARG A 530 -4.19 38.89 29.11
CA ARG A 530 -3.29 39.23 28.02
C ARG A 530 -3.10 40.74 27.93
N ILE A 531 -1.84 41.15 27.86
CA ILE A 531 -1.45 42.55 27.71
C ILE A 531 -1.17 42.79 26.22
N ILE A 532 -1.91 43.71 25.60
CA ILE A 532 -1.68 44.10 24.22
C ILE A 532 -0.56 45.14 24.21
N ASP A 533 0.47 44.91 23.40
CA ASP A 533 1.57 45.87 23.23
C ASP A 533 1.03 47.26 22.84
N SER A 534 1.42 48.30 23.58
CA SER A 534 0.94 49.66 23.41
C SER A 534 1.70 50.48 22.36
N ALA A 535 2.81 49.97 21.83
CA ALA A 535 3.60 50.69 20.84
C ALA A 535 2.80 50.93 19.55
N ALA A 536 2.82 52.18 19.09
CA ALA A 536 1.95 52.67 18.02
C ALA A 536 2.18 51.98 16.67
N ASN A 537 3.41 51.52 16.38
CA ASN A 537 3.75 50.80 15.15
C ASN A 537 4.01 49.30 15.36
N ALA A 538 3.81 48.76 16.57
CA ALA A 538 4.03 47.34 16.86
C ALA A 538 2.87 46.49 16.33
N LEU A 539 3.22 45.44 15.59
CA LEU A 539 2.34 44.35 15.20
C LEU A 539 2.26 43.35 16.33
N VAL A 540 1.05 42.88 16.65
CA VAL A 540 0.85 41.88 17.71
C VAL A 540 0.36 40.55 17.16
N SER A 541 0.70 39.48 17.87
CA SER A 541 0.19 38.15 17.56
C SER A 541 -1.34 38.16 17.62
N PRO A 542 -2.04 37.62 16.60
CA PRO A 542 -3.49 37.55 16.58
C PRO A 542 -4.04 36.38 17.41
N VAL A 543 -3.19 35.46 17.86
CA VAL A 543 -3.59 34.19 18.50
C VAL A 543 -2.59 33.75 19.57
N ASP A 544 -3.05 32.90 20.47
CA ASP A 544 -2.18 32.07 21.29
C ASP A 544 -1.77 30.84 20.46
N ALA A 545 -0.47 30.68 20.18
CA ALA A 545 -0.01 29.65 19.25
C ALA A 545 1.48 29.34 19.40
N ARG A 546 1.92 28.30 18.70
CA ARG A 546 3.33 28.08 18.39
C ARG A 546 3.63 28.60 16.98
N ILE A 547 4.76 29.29 16.82
CA ILE A 547 5.21 29.77 15.50
C ILE A 547 5.78 28.60 14.71
N SER A 548 5.15 28.23 13.59
CA SER A 548 5.59 27.07 12.79
C SER A 548 6.54 27.46 11.66
N ALA A 549 6.35 28.64 11.07
CA ALA A 549 7.18 29.18 9.99
C ALA A 549 6.99 30.70 9.91
N PHE A 550 8.03 31.43 9.51
CA PHE A 550 7.95 32.85 9.19
C PHE A 550 9.09 33.24 8.24
N GLY A 551 8.97 34.36 7.55
CA GLY A 551 10.04 34.90 6.72
C GLY A 551 9.53 35.73 5.56
N ASP A 552 10.42 35.93 4.58
CA ASP A 552 10.12 36.60 3.32
C ASP A 552 9.44 35.65 2.34
N ILE A 553 8.47 36.19 1.59
CA ILE A 553 7.86 35.52 0.45
C ILE A 553 8.81 35.72 -0.73
N LYS A 554 9.30 34.64 -1.34
CA LYS A 554 10.21 34.73 -2.49
C LYS A 554 9.39 34.61 -3.78
N GLU A 555 9.29 35.70 -4.53
CA GLU A 555 8.38 35.83 -5.66
C GLU A 555 6.93 35.56 -5.22
N LYS A 556 6.44 34.34 -5.45
CA LYS A 556 5.09 33.89 -5.04
C LYS A 556 5.13 32.76 -4.01
N SER A 557 6.31 32.27 -3.64
CA SER A 557 6.48 31.06 -2.83
C SER A 557 6.55 31.38 -1.34
N VAL A 558 5.75 30.65 -0.56
CA VAL A 558 5.71 30.70 0.90
C VAL A 558 6.17 29.34 1.45
N ILE A 559 7.09 29.36 2.40
CA ILE A 559 7.62 28.14 3.02
C ILE A 559 6.56 27.59 3.99
N GLN A 560 6.13 26.35 3.76
CA GLN A 560 5.28 25.60 4.70
C GLN A 560 6.14 24.88 5.74
N ALA A 561 7.16 24.17 5.25
CA ALA A 561 8.14 23.46 6.05
C ALA A 561 9.44 23.34 5.25
N LYS A 562 10.53 22.86 5.88
CA LYS A 562 11.82 22.75 5.19
C LYS A 562 11.70 21.91 3.91
N GLY A 563 11.82 22.55 2.74
CA GLY A 563 11.74 21.91 1.42
C GLY A 563 10.32 21.69 0.87
N ILE A 564 9.29 22.24 1.52
CA ILE A 564 7.90 22.20 1.05
C ILE A 564 7.35 23.61 1.05
N ASP A 565 6.96 24.07 -0.13
CA ASP A 565 6.45 25.42 -0.36
C ASP A 565 5.03 25.38 -0.95
N TYR A 566 4.35 26.53 -0.93
CA TYR A 566 3.09 26.77 -1.64
C TYR A 566 3.02 28.19 -2.17
N SER A 567 2.14 28.43 -3.15
CA SER A 567 1.98 29.73 -3.77
C SER A 567 1.04 30.65 -2.96
N VAL A 568 1.40 31.94 -2.83
CA VAL A 568 0.51 32.99 -2.29
C VAL A 568 -0.80 33.04 -3.08
N SER A 569 -0.75 32.87 -4.39
CA SER A 569 -1.94 32.88 -5.24
C SER A 569 -2.86 31.70 -4.94
N GLU A 570 -2.30 30.51 -4.69
CA GLU A 570 -3.07 29.34 -4.25
C GLU A 570 -3.68 29.56 -2.86
N LEU A 571 -2.93 30.18 -1.94
CA LEU A 571 -3.41 30.44 -0.58
C LEU A 571 -4.52 31.51 -0.55
N ILE A 572 -4.33 32.64 -1.25
CA ILE A 572 -5.27 33.76 -1.25
C ILE A 572 -6.50 33.51 -2.12
N GLY A 573 -6.35 32.76 -3.23
CA GLY A 573 -7.44 32.41 -4.15
C GLY A 573 -8.02 33.56 -4.98
N VAL A 574 -7.86 34.81 -4.53
CA VAL A 574 -8.31 36.02 -5.22
C VAL A 574 -7.15 36.78 -5.83
N GLU A 575 -7.10 36.87 -7.15
CA GLU A 575 -5.96 37.45 -7.87
C GLU A 575 -5.70 38.92 -7.52
N ARG A 576 -6.77 39.71 -7.32
CA ARG A 576 -6.65 41.15 -6.99
C ARG A 576 -5.90 41.41 -5.68
N TYR A 577 -6.13 40.56 -4.67
CA TYR A 577 -5.46 40.67 -3.37
C TYR A 577 -4.11 39.96 -3.39
N ALA A 578 -3.99 38.84 -4.11
CA ALA A 578 -2.75 38.07 -4.15
C ALA A 578 -1.56 38.90 -4.65
N LYS A 579 -1.77 39.83 -5.60
CA LYS A 579 -0.73 40.71 -6.15
C LYS A 579 -0.07 41.61 -5.10
N ASP A 580 -0.85 42.10 -4.14
CA ASP A 580 -0.37 43.00 -3.07
C ASP A 580 0.59 42.29 -2.10
N PHE A 581 0.50 40.97 -2.01
CA PHE A 581 1.25 40.15 -1.05
C PHE A 581 2.50 39.46 -1.65
N ILE A 582 2.71 39.60 -2.96
CA ILE A 582 3.89 39.08 -3.66
C ILE A 582 5.14 39.80 -3.12
N ASN A 583 6.20 39.04 -2.83
CA ASN A 583 7.41 39.55 -2.17
C ASN A 583 7.18 40.20 -0.79
N GLY A 584 6.05 39.92 -0.15
CA GLY A 584 5.74 40.34 1.21
C GLY A 584 6.46 39.52 2.29
N LYS A 585 5.93 39.60 3.51
CA LYS A 585 6.36 38.75 4.63
C LYS A 585 5.19 37.90 5.13
N PHE A 586 5.49 36.79 5.79
CA PHE A 586 4.47 35.92 6.36
C PHE A 586 4.87 35.38 7.72
N ILE A 587 3.85 35.01 8.52
CA ILE A 587 4.01 34.26 9.77
C ILE A 587 2.89 33.21 9.83
N THR A 588 3.25 31.96 10.14
CA THR A 588 2.33 30.84 10.31
C THR A 588 2.27 30.43 11.77
N PHE A 589 1.07 30.43 12.32
CA PHE A 589 0.75 30.13 13.72
C PHE A 589 -0.01 28.80 13.79
N TYR A 590 0.51 27.85 14.55
CA TYR A 590 -0.16 26.60 14.87
C TYR A 590 -0.83 26.69 16.24
N LEU A 591 -2.16 26.60 16.27
CA LEU A 591 -2.93 26.58 17.51
C LEU A 591 -3.09 25.12 17.93
N SER A 592 -2.51 24.79 19.08
CA SER A 592 -2.68 23.46 19.66
C SER A 592 -3.98 23.40 20.47
N PRO A 593 -4.59 22.22 20.69
CA PRO A 593 -5.87 22.11 21.40
C PRO A 593 -5.92 22.71 22.82
N GLN A 594 -4.76 22.98 23.43
CA GLN A 594 -4.66 23.60 24.75
C GLN A 594 -4.81 25.13 24.71
N ASP A 595 -4.52 25.74 23.57
CA ASP A 595 -4.40 27.19 23.44
C ASP A 595 -5.79 27.85 23.36
N TYR A 596 -5.81 29.17 23.36
CA TYR A 596 -7.02 29.97 23.15
C TYR A 596 -7.31 30.14 21.65
N HIS A 597 -8.53 29.83 21.23
CA HIS A 597 -8.89 29.65 19.82
C HIS A 597 -9.72 30.77 19.19
N ARG A 598 -9.76 31.94 19.84
CA ARG A 598 -10.24 33.16 19.18
C ARG A 598 -9.06 33.90 18.56
N ILE A 599 -9.36 34.60 17.49
CA ILE A 599 -8.44 35.26 16.57
C ILE A 599 -8.70 36.74 16.69
N HIS A 600 -7.65 37.50 16.96
CA HIS A 600 -7.70 38.93 17.19
C HIS A 600 -7.07 39.69 16.03
N SER A 601 -7.38 40.97 15.91
CA SER A 601 -6.75 41.83 14.90
C SER A 601 -5.29 42.10 15.30
N PRO A 602 -4.31 41.86 14.41
CA PRO A 602 -2.90 42.13 14.71
C PRO A 602 -2.57 43.63 14.78
N PHE A 603 -3.46 44.47 14.27
CA PHE A 603 -3.33 45.93 14.26
C PHE A 603 -4.67 46.63 14.07
N TYR A 604 -4.73 47.94 14.31
CA TYR A 604 -5.88 48.76 13.98
C TYR A 604 -6.07 48.85 12.47
N GLY A 605 -7.28 48.60 11.95
CA GLY A 605 -7.50 48.61 10.51
C GLY A 605 -8.96 48.55 10.07
N LYS A 606 -9.17 48.80 8.79
CA LYS A 606 -10.47 48.64 8.11
C LYS A 606 -10.56 47.25 7.47
N VAL A 607 -11.66 46.53 7.70
CA VAL A 607 -11.95 45.28 6.98
C VAL A 607 -12.36 45.60 5.55
N LEU A 608 -11.55 45.21 4.57
CA LEU A 608 -11.83 45.41 3.14
C LEU A 608 -12.83 44.38 2.60
N GLY A 609 -12.79 43.17 3.13
CA GLY A 609 -13.60 42.07 2.63
C GLY A 609 -13.10 40.72 3.12
N TYR A 610 -13.69 39.67 2.57
CA TYR A 610 -13.29 38.30 2.88
C TYR A 610 -13.34 37.39 1.65
N TYR A 611 -12.57 36.31 1.73
CA TYR A 611 -12.63 35.20 0.78
C TYR A 611 -12.78 33.87 1.52
N TYR A 612 -13.80 33.11 1.16
CA TYR A 612 -14.02 31.73 1.63
C TYR A 612 -13.71 30.76 0.50
N GLU A 613 -12.82 29.81 0.75
CA GLU A 613 -12.54 28.70 -0.15
C GLU A 613 -12.91 27.37 0.52
N PRO A 614 -13.86 26.61 -0.05
CA PRO A 614 -14.09 25.25 0.39
C PRO A 614 -12.88 24.35 0.07
N GLY A 615 -12.50 23.52 1.03
CA GLY A 615 -11.39 22.58 0.86
C GLY A 615 -11.57 21.28 1.65
N LYS A 616 -10.50 20.50 1.70
CA LYS A 616 -10.41 19.33 2.58
C LYS A 616 -10.16 19.79 4.03
N LEU A 617 -10.20 18.86 4.97
CA LEU A 617 -9.88 19.11 6.38
C LEU A 617 -8.77 18.15 6.80
N PHE A 618 -7.60 18.26 6.18
CA PHE A 618 -6.41 17.54 6.61
C PHE A 618 -5.97 18.04 7.99
N PRO A 619 -5.37 17.19 8.83
CA PRO A 619 -4.80 17.64 10.08
C PRO A 619 -3.61 18.54 9.79
N VAL A 620 -3.38 19.52 10.66
CA VAL A 620 -2.26 20.48 10.55
C VAL A 620 -1.18 20.18 11.59
N ASN A 621 -1.10 18.92 12.05
CA ASN A 621 -0.01 18.47 12.90
C ASN A 621 1.31 18.42 12.11
N GLU A 622 2.42 18.43 12.83
CA GLU A 622 3.77 18.48 12.25
C GLU A 622 4.00 17.39 11.18
N LEU A 623 3.51 16.17 11.41
CA LEU A 623 3.54 15.08 10.44
C LEU A 623 2.87 15.42 9.11
N ALA A 624 1.68 16.01 9.12
CA ALA A 624 0.98 16.39 7.89
C ALA A 624 1.65 17.58 7.20
N VAL A 625 2.10 18.58 7.97
CA VAL A 625 2.81 19.77 7.47
C VAL A 625 4.11 19.39 6.76
N LEU A 626 4.83 18.38 7.25
CA LEU A 626 6.08 17.89 6.66
C LEU A 626 5.92 16.94 5.46
N ASN A 627 4.70 16.46 5.17
CA ASN A 627 4.50 15.40 4.17
C ASN A 627 3.46 15.72 3.10
N ILE A 628 2.51 16.61 3.38
CA ILE A 628 1.46 16.98 2.44
C ILE A 628 1.87 18.26 1.72
N GLN A 629 2.19 18.16 0.44
CA GLN A 629 2.46 19.34 -0.40
C GLN A 629 1.24 20.27 -0.47
N SER A 630 1.47 21.58 -0.40
CA SER A 630 0.45 22.63 -0.40
C SER A 630 -0.71 22.33 0.57
N LEU A 631 -0.40 21.99 1.82
CA LEU A 631 -1.40 21.58 2.82
C LEU A 631 -2.40 22.70 3.08
N PHE A 632 -1.92 23.92 3.33
CA PHE A 632 -2.79 25.04 3.73
C PHE A 632 -3.75 25.48 2.60
N PRO A 633 -3.32 25.60 1.32
CA PRO A 633 -4.25 25.86 0.22
C PRO A 633 -5.24 24.71 -0.07
N LYS A 634 -4.89 23.46 0.25
CA LYS A 634 -5.80 22.31 0.10
C LYS A 634 -6.90 22.28 1.16
N ASN A 635 -6.66 22.89 2.31
CA ASN A 635 -7.62 22.93 3.39
C ASN A 635 -8.68 24.02 3.20
N GLU A 636 -9.85 23.77 3.77
CA GLU A 636 -10.90 24.78 3.91
C GLU A 636 -10.35 25.99 4.67
N ARG A 637 -10.61 27.19 4.17
CA ARG A 637 -10.08 28.42 4.77
C ARG A 637 -10.98 29.63 4.56
N LEU A 638 -10.84 30.59 5.46
CA LEU A 638 -11.50 31.89 5.41
C LEU A 638 -10.44 32.99 5.59
N ILE A 639 -10.39 33.92 4.66
CA ILE A 639 -9.40 34.99 4.62
C ILE A 639 -10.10 36.30 4.88
N THR A 640 -9.58 37.10 5.81
CA THR A 640 -10.02 38.48 6.01
C THR A 640 -8.91 39.42 5.55
N PHE A 641 -9.26 40.39 4.71
CA PHE A 641 -8.33 41.41 4.24
C PHE A 641 -8.51 42.68 5.07
N LEU A 642 -7.42 43.14 5.68
CA LEU A 642 -7.37 44.35 6.48
C LEU A 642 -6.54 45.42 5.74
N GLN A 643 -7.06 46.63 5.67
CA GLN A 643 -6.29 47.82 5.36
C GLN A 643 -5.87 48.47 6.68
N THR A 644 -4.56 48.50 6.95
CA THR A 644 -4.00 49.26 8.08
C THR A 644 -3.52 50.63 7.60
N GLU A 645 -3.11 51.48 8.55
CA GLU A 645 -2.44 52.74 8.23
C GLU A 645 -1.07 52.57 7.54
N TYR A 646 -0.51 51.34 7.54
CA TYR A 646 0.84 51.03 7.07
C TYR A 646 0.87 50.09 5.85
N GLY A 647 -0.29 49.57 5.44
CA GLY A 647 -0.40 48.61 4.34
C GLY A 647 -1.46 47.52 4.58
N LYS A 648 -1.62 46.62 3.62
CA LYS A 648 -2.59 45.52 3.67
C LYS A 648 -2.05 44.32 4.45
N VAL A 649 -2.96 43.66 5.16
CA VAL A 649 -2.69 42.42 5.89
C VAL A 649 -3.79 41.41 5.58
N ALA A 650 -3.43 40.20 5.17
CA ALA A 650 -4.35 39.08 5.07
C ALA A 650 -4.26 38.21 6.32
N VAL A 651 -5.40 38.01 7.00
CA VAL A 651 -5.54 37.10 8.14
C VAL A 651 -6.23 35.82 7.67
N VAL A 652 -5.42 34.85 7.27
CA VAL A 652 -5.86 33.56 6.71
C VAL A 652 -6.15 32.58 7.84
N LYS A 653 -7.39 32.11 7.91
CA LYS A 653 -7.88 31.17 8.93
C LYS A 653 -8.03 29.81 8.27
N VAL A 654 -7.14 28.88 8.56
CA VAL A 654 -7.09 27.55 7.93
C VAL A 654 -7.72 26.51 8.85
N GLY A 655 -8.77 25.87 8.38
CA GLY A 655 -9.41 24.75 9.07
C GLY A 655 -8.55 23.49 9.02
N ALA A 656 -8.75 22.59 9.97
CA ALA A 656 -8.06 21.31 10.09
C ALA A 656 -9.04 20.18 10.41
N SER A 657 -8.55 18.95 10.55
CA SER A 657 -9.38 17.84 11.05
C SER A 657 -9.99 18.16 12.41
N ASN A 658 -11.27 17.81 12.59
CA ASN A 658 -12.10 18.11 13.77
C ASN A 658 -12.52 19.57 13.92
N VAL A 659 -12.09 20.49 13.05
CA VAL A 659 -12.64 21.86 13.01
C VAL A 659 -14.07 21.80 12.54
N GLY A 660 -14.98 22.18 13.43
CA GLY A 660 -16.40 22.26 13.14
C GLY A 660 -16.69 23.40 12.17
N LYS A 661 -16.31 24.64 12.53
CA LYS A 661 -16.64 25.87 11.79
C LYS A 661 -15.61 26.98 12.06
N ILE A 662 -15.45 27.89 11.11
CA ILE A 662 -14.77 29.18 11.28
C ILE A 662 -15.84 30.27 11.28
N ARG A 663 -15.76 31.20 12.24
CA ARG A 663 -16.65 32.37 12.35
C ARG A 663 -15.85 33.65 12.45
N VAL A 664 -16.46 34.75 12.04
CA VAL A 664 -15.92 36.10 12.19
C VAL A 664 -16.91 37.00 12.92
N THR A 665 -16.41 38.05 13.56
CA THR A 665 -17.20 38.97 14.40
C THR A 665 -17.85 40.10 13.60
N TYR A 666 -17.25 40.49 12.47
CA TYR A 666 -17.72 41.61 11.65
C TYR A 666 -18.92 41.27 10.74
N ASP A 667 -19.22 39.99 10.52
CA ASP A 667 -20.43 39.55 9.82
C ASP A 667 -20.85 38.15 10.31
N ASN A 668 -21.93 38.13 11.09
CA ASN A 668 -22.47 36.93 11.73
C ASN A 668 -23.02 35.87 10.74
N LYS A 669 -23.25 36.24 9.47
CA LYS A 669 -23.73 35.31 8.43
C LYS A 669 -22.61 34.42 7.89
N ILE A 670 -21.34 34.77 8.12
CA ILE A 670 -20.19 34.04 7.60
C ILE A 670 -19.87 32.86 8.52
N VAL A 671 -20.13 31.66 8.01
CA VAL A 671 -19.87 30.39 8.70
C VAL A 671 -19.36 29.36 7.69
N THR A 672 -18.21 28.76 7.94
CA THR A 672 -17.66 27.70 7.07
C THR A 672 -18.26 26.33 7.35
N ASN A 673 -17.88 25.32 6.55
CA ASN A 673 -18.30 23.92 6.70
C ASN A 673 -19.83 23.71 6.67
N SER A 674 -20.55 24.53 5.89
CA SER A 674 -21.97 24.39 5.61
C SER A 674 -22.29 23.12 4.79
N TRP A 675 -23.58 22.78 4.68
CA TRP A 675 -24.03 21.62 3.88
C TRP A 675 -23.74 21.83 2.39
N ILE A 676 -24.03 23.03 1.89
CA ILE A 676 -23.72 23.49 0.54
C ILE A 676 -22.49 24.40 0.62
N ARG A 677 -21.47 24.12 -0.20
CA ARG A 677 -20.14 24.76 -0.12
C ARG A 677 -19.73 25.29 -1.48
N PHE A 678 -19.65 26.60 -1.61
CA PHE A 678 -19.12 27.30 -2.79
C PHE A 678 -18.09 28.33 -2.34
N SER A 679 -17.09 28.59 -3.17
CA SER A 679 -16.21 29.73 -2.92
C SER A 679 -17.03 31.01 -2.92
N LYS A 680 -16.72 31.90 -1.97
CA LYS A 680 -17.45 33.15 -1.81
C LYS A 680 -16.48 34.28 -1.52
N GLU A 681 -16.53 35.28 -2.39
CA GLU A 681 -15.81 36.52 -2.25
C GLU A 681 -16.79 37.64 -1.91
N HIS A 682 -16.41 38.51 -0.98
CA HIS A 682 -17.18 39.70 -0.67
C HIS A 682 -16.28 40.87 -0.31
N GLU A 683 -16.67 42.05 -0.76
CA GLU A 683 -15.96 43.30 -0.54
C GLU A 683 -16.90 44.32 0.10
N TYR A 684 -16.43 44.99 1.15
CA TYR A 684 -17.16 46.04 1.82
C TYR A 684 -16.80 47.40 1.23
N LYS A 685 -17.49 47.80 0.16
CA LYS A 685 -17.30 49.11 -0.49
C LYS A 685 -18.04 50.22 0.23
N ASP A 686 -19.30 49.97 0.58
CA ASP A 686 -20.23 50.99 1.07
C ASP A 686 -20.32 51.07 2.60
N ILE A 687 -19.64 50.16 3.31
CA ILE A 687 -19.65 50.07 4.78
C ILE A 687 -18.20 50.12 5.28
N SER A 688 -17.92 51.02 6.22
CA SER A 688 -16.61 51.08 6.87
C SER A 688 -16.63 50.31 8.18
N ILE A 689 -16.06 49.10 8.16
CA ILE A 689 -15.91 48.25 9.34
C ILE A 689 -14.49 48.45 9.89
N LEU A 690 -14.37 49.16 11.02
CA LEU A 690 -13.11 49.39 11.72
C LEU A 690 -12.94 48.36 12.83
N ILE A 691 -11.71 47.87 13.02
CA ILE A 691 -11.36 46.94 14.09
C ILE A 691 -10.11 47.40 14.83
N ASP A 692 -10.19 47.42 16.16
CA ASP A 692 -9.08 47.84 17.02
C ASP A 692 -7.97 46.79 17.12
N LYS A 693 -6.76 47.26 17.41
CA LYS A 693 -5.61 46.39 17.71
C LYS A 693 -5.98 45.48 18.89
N GLY A 694 -5.89 44.17 18.70
CA GLY A 694 -6.25 43.18 19.71
C GLY A 694 -7.76 42.94 19.89
N ALA A 695 -8.64 43.57 19.11
CA ALA A 695 -10.07 43.24 19.12
C ALA A 695 -10.34 41.88 18.44
N GLU A 696 -11.37 41.16 18.89
CA GLU A 696 -11.72 39.84 18.34
C GLU A 696 -12.19 39.96 16.88
N LEU A 697 -11.50 39.29 15.97
CA LEU A 697 -11.77 39.23 14.53
C LEU A 697 -12.58 37.98 14.14
N GLY A 698 -12.39 36.88 14.87
CA GLY A 698 -13.07 35.62 14.61
C GLY A 698 -12.62 34.51 15.54
N ARG A 699 -13.07 33.29 15.27
CA ARG A 699 -12.74 32.12 16.10
C ARG A 699 -12.85 30.81 15.34
N PHE A 700 -12.15 29.82 15.85
CA PHE A 700 -12.27 28.43 15.41
C PHE A 700 -13.12 27.63 16.40
N GLU A 701 -14.15 26.96 15.88
CA GLU A 701 -14.88 25.93 16.63
C GLU A 701 -14.13 24.60 16.46
N MET A 702 -13.02 24.42 17.20
CA MET A 702 -12.01 23.32 17.15
C MET A 702 -10.76 23.63 16.29
N GLY A 703 -9.58 23.07 16.65
CA GLY A 703 -8.23 23.65 16.43
C GLY A 703 -7.66 23.75 15.01
N SER A 704 -6.64 24.59 14.79
CA SER A 704 -6.46 25.27 13.49
C SER A 704 -5.08 25.91 13.27
N THR A 705 -4.90 26.50 12.09
CA THR A 705 -3.73 27.32 11.75
C THR A 705 -4.16 28.72 11.33
N VAL A 706 -3.43 29.74 11.76
CA VAL A 706 -3.56 31.12 11.25
C VAL A 706 -2.31 31.50 10.48
N ILE A 707 -2.46 32.09 9.31
CA ILE A 707 -1.35 32.64 8.54
C ILE A 707 -1.59 34.13 8.38
N LEU A 708 -0.61 34.94 8.79
CA LEU A 708 -0.55 36.35 8.46
C LEU A 708 0.29 36.53 7.21
N ILE A 709 -0.20 37.34 6.28
CA ILE A 709 0.54 37.77 5.10
C ILE A 709 0.50 39.29 5.02
N PHE A 710 1.67 39.89 4.86
CA PHE A 710 1.87 41.33 4.85
C PHE A 710 2.26 41.81 3.45
N GLU A 711 1.75 42.97 3.08
CA GLU A 711 2.15 43.66 1.85
C GLU A 711 3.66 43.96 1.82
N LYS A 712 4.24 43.94 0.62
CA LYS A 712 5.68 44.17 0.40
C LYS A 712 6.13 45.50 1.01
N ASP A 713 7.30 45.49 1.66
CA ASP A 713 7.98 46.66 2.21
C ASP A 713 7.20 47.44 3.30
N THR A 714 6.19 46.83 3.91
CA THR A 714 5.36 47.49 4.94
C THR A 714 5.85 47.26 6.38
N MET A 715 6.43 46.09 6.66
CA MET A 715 6.80 45.68 8.02
C MET A 715 8.12 44.90 8.10
N ASP A 716 8.72 44.89 9.28
CA ASP A 716 9.87 44.06 9.64
C ASP A 716 9.52 43.11 10.79
N LEU A 717 9.95 41.86 10.66
CA LEU A 717 9.74 40.81 11.66
C LEU A 717 10.59 41.09 12.89
N SER A 718 10.03 40.83 14.08
CA SER A 718 10.78 41.04 15.32
C SER A 718 11.99 40.08 15.37
N PRO A 719 13.19 40.56 15.73
CA PRO A 719 14.37 39.71 15.88
C PRO A 719 14.22 38.68 17.01
N LYS A 720 13.22 38.85 17.89
CA LYS A 720 12.88 37.91 18.96
C LYS A 720 12.08 36.71 18.48
N LEU A 721 11.56 36.71 17.26
CA LEU A 721 10.79 35.58 16.74
C LEU A 721 11.68 34.35 16.59
N THR A 722 11.34 33.27 17.28
CA THR A 722 11.98 31.96 17.06
C THR A 722 10.98 30.89 16.63
N LEU A 723 11.45 29.99 15.76
CA LEU A 723 10.63 28.86 15.32
C LEU A 723 10.33 27.97 16.53
N ASN A 724 9.11 27.47 16.58
CA ASN A 724 8.61 26.55 17.59
C ASN A 724 8.41 27.11 19.00
N GLU A 725 8.58 28.42 19.17
CA GLU A 725 8.28 29.10 20.42
C GLU A 725 6.78 29.37 20.57
N LYS A 726 6.29 29.36 21.82
CA LYS A 726 4.93 29.80 22.14
C LYS A 726 4.87 31.32 22.14
N THR A 727 3.84 31.84 21.50
CA THR A 727 3.44 33.25 21.57
C THR A 727 2.01 33.35 22.04
N GLN A 728 1.69 34.45 22.72
CA GLN A 728 0.35 34.77 23.17
C GLN A 728 -0.21 35.91 22.33
N TYR A 729 -1.52 35.98 22.17
CA TYR A 729 -2.13 37.12 21.49
C TYR A 729 -1.78 38.41 22.26
N GLY A 730 -1.52 39.48 21.51
CA GLY A 730 -1.07 40.75 22.09
C GLY A 730 0.45 40.91 22.20
N ASN A 731 1.24 39.82 22.13
CA ASN A 731 2.71 39.91 22.10
C ASN A 731 3.20 40.51 20.78
N GLU A 732 4.26 41.31 20.85
CA GLU A 732 4.97 41.85 19.67
C GLU A 732 5.47 40.74 18.75
N ILE A 733 5.17 40.85 17.46
CA ILE A 733 5.67 39.96 16.39
C ILE A 733 6.48 40.72 15.33
N GLY A 734 6.50 42.05 15.40
CA GLY A 734 7.25 42.90 14.47
C GLY A 734 6.78 44.34 14.52
N PHE A 735 7.30 45.15 13.59
CA PHE A 735 7.02 46.58 13.52
C PHE A 735 6.72 47.01 12.10
N PHE A 736 5.77 47.94 11.94
CA PHE A 736 5.58 48.62 10.67
C PHE A 736 6.66 49.68 10.44
N ARG A 737 7.09 49.80 9.18
CA ARG A 737 8.16 50.72 8.75
C ARG A 737 7.71 52.17 8.68
N LYS A 738 6.71 52.46 7.82
CA LYS A 738 6.26 53.82 7.53
C LYS A 738 4.75 53.87 7.35
N LYS A 739 4.13 54.90 7.93
CA LYS A 739 2.71 55.18 7.77
C LYS A 739 2.41 55.63 6.33
N LEU A 740 1.43 54.99 5.69
CA LEU A 740 1.05 55.22 4.29
C LEU A 740 -0.25 56.03 4.17
N ILE A 741 -1.23 55.75 5.04
CA ILE A 741 -2.55 56.40 5.03
C ILE A 741 -2.99 56.74 6.45
N ASN A 742 -3.97 57.64 6.59
CA ASN A 742 -4.67 57.88 7.86
C ASN A 742 -6.03 57.19 7.81
N LEU A 743 -6.34 56.41 8.84
CA LEU A 743 -7.67 55.84 9.04
C LEU A 743 -8.45 56.67 10.07
N PRO A 744 -9.78 56.78 9.94
CA PRO A 744 -10.60 57.56 10.86
C PRO A 744 -10.61 56.91 12.24
N LYS A 745 -9.93 57.52 13.22
CA LYS A 745 -9.93 57.04 14.61
C LYS A 745 -11.35 57.10 15.18
N ASN A 746 -11.75 56.03 15.85
CA ASN A 746 -13.00 55.98 16.62
C ASN A 746 -12.99 56.98 17.77
#